data_AF-A0A968WCF2-F1
#
_entry.id   AF-A0A968WCF2-F1
#
_cell.length_a   1.000
_cell.length_b   1.000
_cell.length_c   1.000
_cell.angle_alpha   90.00
_cell.angle_beta   90.00
_cell.angle_gamma   90.00
#
_symmetry.space_group_name_H-M   'P 1'
#
loop_
_entity.id
_entity.type
_entity.pdbx_description
1 polymer ?
#
loop_
_entity_poly.entity_id
_entity_poly.type
_entity_poly.pdbx_seq_one_letter_code
_entity_poly.pdbx_strand_id
1 'polypeptide(L)'
;VRAIKKFFRQFRRKSSSTVKKQSLWLLRTFIVTKKRKNWANSGFVLPTVAMVSLVVVLLTIAIMFRSFERSKNASNVRVNQVVLNAAMPAIDRAKAKIDKLFDDPSLPRSTPSDNALYTAITKDKKLAGYTFGDETPLAVRYDINANSAIDTASNELENKEVTNSAWRFPVDTDNNGKYDSFTLYSLNFRSPSRAVSTGKFDRARTPLDARTPPMDDGSLGGLCSAAAGTSSSIIGDSGWYKSGGNLKKSFFVYVTTVPITENDANTKYGNKYEKYQGNKGFSSVEFQVDQERIPIVNNAVVYEDDLEITPGAGLNINGRIFTNSNLFTARIFDPIRLYQVSSPKSCFYQAEFSKIIVGGNLGLGRIFGSNTRNSVQVDLFKRGAAGSQATVDNNTRSISNSSADTAYNALAYAVRINLQVEQALSVTGTLDNYSQDPQEVQEKIRAKLADSNNTKQVEDIRREELEAYFKKRTRKVPFADPIQQPTSVTLQGTGTDKLRGPDSWIYPFALNNNNTSYTGLTLFLDRLPATEPNKLKEVYKEDEKFLGDRILVGNNLPALWYDPTNGFVGRKTSQEVLPKSNSTEWTDYLDEENKYRYRNTRIEQLVSLEGATKRNDFFEQQAVETPKNPLDNVGGMRVVTGAGIYIDGSTNYPRNSIATSPSPRAALTAPYWDTNFVDTTNTDPNRVWVNSLNFNNNTAKPPIITWSDSMSMGDPNVPNSRGDLLMRATAVYHYKDNSGKDQKPMACVSSYYDPTNANTATK
;
A
#
# COMPACT_ATOMS: atom_id res chain seq x y z
N VAL A 1 14.01 42.05 40.45
CA VAL A 1 15.37 42.25 39.86
C VAL A 1 16.11 43.51 40.36
N ARG A 2 15.46 44.63 40.70
CA ARG A 2 16.14 45.84 41.22
C ARG A 2 16.74 45.72 42.64
N ALA A 3 16.18 44.87 43.51
CA ALA A 3 16.71 44.68 44.87
C ALA A 3 18.01 43.86 44.92
N ILE A 4 18.10 42.81 44.09
CA ILE A 4 19.26 41.89 44.06
C ILE A 4 20.50 42.59 43.45
N LYS A 5 20.32 43.45 42.44
CA LYS A 5 21.41 44.28 41.89
C LYS A 5 21.94 45.32 42.90
N LYS A 6 21.11 45.82 43.85
CA LYS A 6 21.57 46.72 44.93
C LYS A 6 22.40 45.98 45.98
N PHE A 7 21.99 44.75 46.33
CA PHE A 7 22.69 43.95 47.34
C PHE A 7 24.07 43.46 46.86
N PHE A 8 24.16 43.00 45.60
CA PHE A 8 25.42 42.54 45.02
C PHE A 8 26.43 43.68 44.80
N ARG A 9 25.95 44.91 44.53
CA ARG A 9 26.79 46.10 44.39
C ARG A 9 27.33 46.62 45.73
N GLN A 10 26.63 46.37 46.83
CA GLN A 10 27.14 46.65 48.19
C GLN A 10 28.17 45.63 48.66
N PHE A 11 28.03 44.35 48.28
CA PHE A 11 28.99 43.31 48.66
C PHE A 11 30.32 43.41 47.91
N ARG A 12 30.30 43.86 46.65
CA ARG A 12 31.52 44.05 45.83
C ARG A 12 32.43 45.21 46.30
N ARG A 13 32.00 45.99 47.30
CA ARG A 13 32.77 47.12 47.86
C ARG A 13 33.47 46.82 49.18
N LYS A 14 33.27 45.66 49.80
CA LYS A 14 34.02 45.30 51.02
C LYS A 14 35.22 44.41 50.67
N SER A 15 36.41 45.00 50.79
CA SER A 15 37.69 44.35 50.49
C SER A 15 37.89 43.10 51.36
N SER A 16 38.61 42.11 50.82
CA SER A 16 39.01 40.87 51.49
C SER A 16 39.71 41.08 52.84
N SER A 17 40.22 42.29 53.12
CA SER A 17 40.85 42.62 54.40
C SER A 17 39.84 42.74 55.56
N THR A 18 38.59 43.12 55.31
CA THR A 18 37.59 43.30 56.37
C THR A 18 37.06 41.97 56.89
N VAL A 19 36.92 40.97 56.01
CA VAL A 19 36.51 39.60 56.37
C VAL A 19 37.62 38.86 57.12
N LYS A 20 38.90 39.09 56.73
CA LYS A 20 40.06 38.57 57.47
C LYS A 20 40.18 39.17 58.87
N LYS A 21 39.90 40.47 59.04
CA LYS A 21 39.91 41.12 60.36
C LYS A 21 38.77 40.63 61.26
N GLN A 22 37.58 40.39 60.72
CA GLN A 22 36.44 39.89 61.50
C GLN A 22 36.63 38.43 61.94
N SER A 23 37.19 37.56 61.09
CA SER A 23 37.51 36.18 61.46
C SER A 23 38.64 36.11 62.51
N LEU A 24 39.68 36.93 62.40
CA LEU A 24 40.75 37.04 63.41
C LEU A 24 40.24 37.63 64.74
N TRP A 25 39.29 38.56 64.70
CA TRP A 25 38.66 39.12 65.90
C TRP A 25 37.80 38.07 66.63
N LEU A 26 37.00 37.30 65.89
CA LEU A 26 36.20 36.18 66.44
C LEU A 26 37.07 35.06 67.01
N LEU A 27 38.21 34.75 66.38
CA LEU A 27 39.16 33.77 66.92
C LEU A 27 39.88 34.28 68.18
N ARG A 28 40.12 35.58 68.29
CA ARG A 28 40.70 36.19 69.51
C ARG A 28 39.72 36.25 70.67
N THR A 29 38.43 36.48 70.42
CA THR A 29 37.42 36.45 71.49
C THR A 29 37.16 35.05 72.03
N PHE A 30 37.35 34.00 71.21
CA PHE A 30 37.22 32.61 71.66
C PHE A 30 38.42 32.06 72.44
N ILE A 31 39.63 32.59 72.24
CA ILE A 31 40.87 32.04 72.84
C ILE A 31 41.26 32.77 74.15
N VAL A 32 40.76 33.98 74.42
CA VAL A 32 41.20 34.81 75.56
C VAL A 32 40.40 34.58 76.86
N THR A 33 39.30 33.82 76.85
CA THR A 33 38.53 33.52 78.07
C THR A 33 39.01 32.25 78.78
N LYS A 34 40.24 32.27 79.29
CA LYS A 34 40.72 31.36 80.34
C LYS A 34 41.37 32.15 81.48
N LYS A 35 40.55 32.56 82.47
CA LYS A 35 40.94 32.62 83.88
C LYS A 35 39.70 32.58 84.79
N ARG A 36 39.81 31.76 85.83
CA ARG A 36 38.79 31.32 86.80
C ARG A 36 38.56 32.31 87.95
N LYS A 37 37.36 32.20 88.55
CA LYS A 37 36.93 32.26 89.99
C LYS A 37 35.65 33.10 90.07
N ASN A 38 34.54 32.74 90.74
CA ASN A 38 34.15 31.60 91.57
C ASN A 38 32.60 31.58 91.65
N TRP A 39 32.03 30.37 91.65
CA TRP A 39 30.75 29.92 92.26
C TRP A 39 29.40 30.49 91.75
N ALA A 40 28.31 29.73 91.63
CA ALA A 40 27.95 28.45 92.26
C ALA A 40 27.08 27.54 91.34
N ASN A 41 27.38 26.24 91.41
CA ASN A 41 26.57 25.04 91.14
C ASN A 41 25.29 25.14 90.27
N SER A 42 25.37 24.66 89.02
CA SER A 42 24.41 23.70 88.48
C SER A 42 25.02 22.85 87.34
N GLY A 43 24.82 21.53 87.43
CA GLY A 43 24.64 20.59 86.31
C GLY A 43 25.66 20.50 85.18
N PHE A 44 26.53 19.50 85.27
CA PHE A 44 27.49 19.05 84.27
C PHE A 44 26.83 18.53 82.96
N VAL A 45 26.50 19.39 82.00
CA VAL A 45 26.13 18.95 80.62
C VAL A 45 26.47 20.02 79.57
N LEU A 46 27.73 20.21 79.19
CA LEU A 46 28.10 21.26 78.20
C LEU A 46 28.73 20.76 76.87
N PRO A 47 29.62 19.76 76.83
CA PRO A 47 30.20 19.32 75.55
C PRO A 47 29.28 18.38 74.77
N THR A 48 28.57 17.48 75.45
CA THR A 48 27.70 16.48 74.82
C THR A 48 26.44 17.10 74.25
N VAL A 49 25.78 18.03 74.96
CA VAL A 49 24.59 18.74 74.44
C VAL A 49 24.95 19.70 73.30
N ALA A 50 26.14 20.32 73.33
CA ALA A 50 26.60 21.15 72.22
C ALA A 50 26.94 20.31 70.96
N MET A 51 27.57 19.15 71.14
CA MET A 51 27.85 18.23 70.02
C MET A 51 26.57 17.61 69.45
N VAL A 52 25.64 17.18 70.30
CA VAL A 52 24.34 16.63 69.88
C VAL A 52 23.49 17.69 69.18
N SER A 53 23.45 18.93 69.70
CA SER A 53 22.70 20.01 69.04
C SER A 53 23.28 20.38 67.67
N LEU A 54 24.61 20.42 67.53
CA LEU A 54 25.26 20.69 66.24
C LEU A 54 25.03 19.56 65.22
N VAL A 55 25.07 18.30 65.66
CA VAL A 55 24.73 17.15 64.83
C VAL A 55 23.25 17.20 64.41
N VAL A 56 22.33 17.49 65.32
CA VAL A 56 20.89 17.61 64.99
C VAL A 56 20.63 18.73 64.00
N VAL A 57 21.30 19.89 64.13
CA VAL A 57 21.19 21.01 63.17
C VAL A 57 21.74 20.62 61.79
N LEU A 58 22.90 19.96 61.73
CA LEU A 58 23.45 19.47 60.45
C LEU A 58 22.53 18.41 59.81
N LEU A 59 21.97 17.51 60.60
CA LEU A 59 21.12 16.42 60.14
C LEU A 59 19.75 16.95 59.68
N THR A 60 19.19 17.95 60.35
CA THR A 60 17.98 18.66 59.90
C THR A 60 18.22 19.45 58.62
N ILE A 61 19.35 20.16 58.49
CA ILE A 61 19.73 20.84 57.24
C ILE A 61 19.91 19.82 56.10
N ALA A 62 20.56 18.69 56.35
CA ALA A 62 20.76 17.64 55.36
C ALA A 62 19.43 16.98 54.93
N ILE A 63 18.51 16.74 55.87
CA ILE A 63 17.14 16.27 55.57
C ILE A 63 16.40 17.32 54.75
N MET A 64 16.52 18.61 55.08
CA MET A 64 15.86 19.69 54.33
C MET A 64 16.36 19.76 52.89
N PHE A 65 17.67 19.65 52.66
CA PHE A 65 18.25 19.58 51.30
C PHE A 65 17.75 18.34 50.54
N ARG A 66 17.73 17.16 51.17
CA ARG A 66 17.17 15.94 50.55
C ARG A 66 15.68 16.06 50.24
N SER A 67 14.91 16.75 51.08
CA SER A 67 13.49 17.02 50.84
C SER A 67 13.28 17.96 49.64
N PHE A 68 14.11 18.98 49.48
CA PHE A 68 14.09 19.84 48.29
C PHE A 68 14.47 19.08 47.01
N GLU A 69 15.47 18.20 47.06
CA GLU A 69 15.83 17.35 45.91
C GLU A 69 14.70 16.38 45.54
N ARG A 70 14.07 15.72 46.52
CA ARG A 70 12.92 14.84 46.27
C ARG A 70 11.72 15.61 45.71
N SER A 71 11.44 16.81 46.21
CA SER A 71 10.37 17.66 45.69
C SER A 71 10.63 18.08 44.24
N LYS A 72 11.88 18.45 43.90
CA LYS A 72 12.28 18.77 42.52
C LYS A 72 12.16 17.56 41.59
N ASN A 73 12.59 16.38 42.04
CA ASN A 73 12.45 15.15 41.26
C ASN A 73 10.98 14.75 41.06
N ALA A 74 10.15 14.81 42.10
CA ALA A 74 8.72 14.53 41.99
C ALA A 74 8.01 15.52 41.05
N SER A 75 8.38 16.81 41.11
CA SER A 75 7.88 17.83 40.18
C SER A 75 8.27 17.52 38.74
N ASN A 76 9.52 17.13 38.48
CA ASN A 76 9.99 16.79 37.14
C ASN A 76 9.32 15.52 36.59
N VAL A 77 9.11 14.49 37.43
CA VAL A 77 8.41 13.26 37.02
C VAL A 77 6.96 13.54 36.66
N ARG A 78 6.25 14.37 37.45
CA ARG A 78 4.88 14.76 37.14
C ARG A 78 4.79 15.55 35.83
N VAL A 79 5.73 16.48 35.60
CA VAL A 79 5.82 17.21 34.33
C VAL A 79 6.06 16.24 33.17
N ASN A 80 6.98 15.29 33.30
CA ASN A 80 7.25 14.30 32.25
C ASN A 80 6.02 13.44 31.94
N GLN A 81 5.29 12.95 32.95
CA GLN A 81 4.10 12.12 32.73
C GLN A 81 2.99 12.89 32.02
N VAL A 82 2.75 14.13 32.47
CA VAL A 82 1.73 14.99 31.86
C VAL A 82 2.11 15.35 30.42
N VAL A 83 3.39 15.59 30.14
CA VAL A 83 3.83 15.88 28.77
C VAL A 83 3.79 14.66 27.87
N LEU A 84 4.16 13.46 28.35
CA LEU A 84 4.01 12.24 27.56
C LEU A 84 2.53 12.00 27.18
N ASN A 85 1.62 12.18 28.14
CA ASN A 85 0.18 12.09 27.89
C ASN A 85 -0.30 13.18 26.90
N ALA A 86 0.26 14.39 26.97
CA ALA A 86 -0.05 15.48 26.04
C ALA A 86 0.52 15.26 24.61
N ALA A 87 1.56 14.44 24.47
CA ALA A 87 2.21 14.12 23.20
C ALA A 87 1.59 12.90 22.49
N MET A 88 0.93 11.98 23.21
CA MET A 88 0.29 10.79 22.62
C MET A 88 -0.71 11.13 21.48
N PRO A 89 -1.61 12.11 21.62
CA PRO A 89 -2.52 12.47 20.53
C PRO A 89 -1.79 12.92 19.26
N ALA A 90 -0.62 13.55 19.38
CA ALA A 90 0.17 13.94 18.22
C ALA A 90 0.75 12.73 17.47
N ILE A 91 1.16 11.68 18.19
CA ILE A 91 1.65 10.44 17.60
C ILE A 91 0.53 9.72 16.85
N ASP A 92 -0.67 9.62 17.44
CA ASP A 92 -1.80 8.94 16.81
C ASP A 92 -2.29 9.70 15.57
N ARG A 93 -2.33 11.03 15.63
CA ARG A 93 -2.61 11.88 14.47
C ARG A 93 -1.56 11.73 13.37
N ALA A 94 -0.27 11.68 13.74
CA ALA A 94 0.80 11.47 12.78
C ALA A 94 0.70 10.10 12.09
N LYS A 95 0.41 9.03 12.84
CA LYS A 95 0.14 7.69 12.27
C LYS A 95 -1.03 7.71 11.31
N ALA A 96 -2.16 8.30 11.69
CA ALA A 96 -3.32 8.41 10.82
C ALA A 96 -3.02 9.15 9.50
N LYS A 97 -2.18 10.20 9.56
CA LYS A 97 -1.73 10.92 8.36
C LYS A 97 -0.79 10.09 7.49
N ILE A 98 0.11 9.30 8.09
CA ILE A 98 0.98 8.36 7.36
C ILE A 98 0.12 7.28 6.68
N ASP A 99 -0.85 6.71 7.38
CA ASP A 99 -1.75 5.70 6.80
C ASP A 99 -2.54 6.28 5.62
N LYS A 100 -3.16 7.46 5.80
CA LYS A 100 -3.88 8.15 4.72
C LYS A 100 -2.98 8.52 3.54
N LEU A 101 -1.70 8.85 3.80
CA LEU A 101 -0.72 9.14 2.74
C LEU A 101 -0.52 7.94 1.82
N PHE A 102 -0.39 6.74 2.38
CA PHE A 102 -0.21 5.53 1.57
C PHE A 102 -1.48 5.05 0.85
N ASP A 103 -2.65 5.53 1.28
CA ASP A 103 -3.93 5.35 0.58
C ASP A 103 -4.20 6.45 -0.48
N ASP A 104 -3.33 7.47 -0.61
CA ASP A 104 -3.55 8.59 -1.54
C ASP A 104 -3.35 8.15 -3.00
N PRO A 105 -4.38 8.33 -3.87
CA PRO A 105 -4.33 7.90 -5.26
C PRO A 105 -3.34 8.71 -6.14
N SER A 106 -2.85 9.85 -5.66
CA SER A 106 -1.85 10.65 -6.39
C SER A 106 -0.43 10.12 -6.28
N LEU A 107 -0.17 9.20 -5.35
CA LEU A 107 1.13 8.57 -5.28
C LEU A 107 1.35 7.68 -6.51
N PRO A 108 2.58 7.65 -7.06
CA PRO A 108 2.90 6.82 -8.20
C PRO A 108 2.71 5.34 -7.87
N ARG A 109 2.38 4.57 -8.90
CA ARG A 109 2.10 3.12 -8.80
C ARG A 109 3.36 2.33 -8.42
N SER A 110 4.54 2.84 -8.77
CA SER A 110 5.85 2.35 -8.35
C SER A 110 6.16 2.75 -6.90
N THR A 111 7.34 2.41 -6.41
CA THR A 111 7.84 2.91 -5.12
C THR A 111 7.90 4.45 -5.16
N PRO A 112 7.16 5.19 -4.31
CA PRO A 112 7.08 6.64 -4.40
C PRO A 112 8.37 7.29 -3.95
N SER A 113 8.85 8.29 -4.68
CA SER A 113 9.99 9.10 -4.24
C SER A 113 9.61 10.01 -3.07
N ASP A 114 10.61 10.55 -2.37
CA ASP A 114 10.42 11.55 -1.31
C ASP A 114 9.63 12.75 -1.82
N ASN A 115 9.89 13.18 -3.06
CA ASN A 115 9.13 14.26 -3.71
C ASN A 115 7.66 13.89 -3.96
N ALA A 116 7.37 12.66 -4.39
CA ALA A 116 5.99 12.20 -4.57
C ALA A 116 5.23 12.18 -3.23
N LEU A 117 5.87 11.68 -2.17
CA LEU A 117 5.29 11.68 -0.82
C LEU A 117 5.06 13.11 -0.30
N TYR A 118 6.02 14.02 -0.52
CA TYR A 118 5.90 15.41 -0.08
C TYR A 118 4.83 16.18 -0.84
N THR A 119 4.75 16.00 -2.15
CA THR A 119 3.73 16.66 -2.99
C THR A 119 2.33 16.11 -2.72
N ALA A 120 2.17 14.82 -2.40
CA ALA A 120 0.89 14.27 -1.98
C ALA A 120 0.33 14.96 -0.72
N ILE A 121 1.18 15.33 0.24
CA ILE A 121 0.77 16.07 1.45
C ILE A 121 0.57 17.56 1.16
N THR A 122 1.51 18.18 0.43
CA THR A 122 1.68 19.65 0.45
C THR A 122 1.15 20.38 -0.78
N LYS A 123 0.84 19.69 -1.88
CA LYS A 123 0.36 20.33 -3.12
C LYS A 123 -1.01 21.00 -2.89
N ASP A 124 -1.25 22.10 -3.59
CA ASP A 124 -2.39 23.01 -3.38
C ASP A 124 -3.73 22.30 -3.17
N LYS A 125 -4.49 22.75 -2.16
CA LYS A 125 -5.76 22.19 -1.65
C LYS A 125 -5.67 20.83 -0.94
N LYS A 126 -4.60 20.04 -1.08
CA LYS A 126 -4.46 18.75 -0.38
C LYS A 126 -4.07 18.87 1.09
N LEU A 127 -3.29 19.89 1.45
CA LEU A 127 -2.86 20.10 2.83
C LEU A 127 -4.05 20.20 3.81
N ALA A 128 -5.19 20.75 3.35
CA ALA A 128 -6.43 20.78 4.12
C ALA A 128 -6.98 19.38 4.42
N GLY A 129 -6.85 18.43 3.49
CA GLY A 129 -7.25 17.02 3.70
C GLY A 129 -6.36 16.25 4.68
N TYR A 130 -5.13 16.72 4.90
CA TYR A 130 -4.20 16.18 5.90
C TYR A 130 -4.18 17.01 7.19
N THR A 131 -5.11 17.94 7.39
CA THR A 131 -5.16 18.81 8.58
C THR A 131 -6.47 18.55 9.33
N PHE A 132 -6.38 18.20 10.62
CA PHE A 132 -7.59 18.02 11.45
C PHE A 132 -8.23 19.39 11.74
N GLY A 133 -9.53 19.41 12.05
CA GLY A 133 -10.29 20.67 12.21
C GLY A 133 -9.81 21.58 13.34
N ASP A 134 -9.08 21.04 14.33
CA ASP A 134 -8.48 21.76 15.45
C ASP A 134 -6.98 22.06 15.24
N GLU A 135 -6.43 21.76 14.06
CA GLU A 135 -5.02 21.93 13.74
C GLU A 135 -4.75 23.19 12.92
N THR A 136 -3.58 23.76 13.15
CA THR A 136 -3.01 24.80 12.27
C THR A 136 -1.74 24.24 11.61
N PRO A 137 -1.63 24.24 10.27
CA PRO A 137 -0.41 23.86 9.58
C PRO A 137 0.70 24.89 9.85
N LEU A 138 1.94 24.42 9.92
CA LEU A 138 3.13 25.20 10.18
C LEU A 138 4.18 24.93 9.09
N ALA A 139 4.96 25.97 8.79
CA ALA A 139 6.14 25.86 7.95
C ALA A 139 7.38 25.82 8.85
N VAL A 140 8.12 24.71 8.83
CA VAL A 140 9.41 24.58 9.53
C VAL A 140 10.51 25.02 8.58
N ARG A 141 11.42 25.84 9.09
CA ARG A 141 12.51 26.44 8.30
C ARG A 141 13.86 26.07 8.91
N TYR A 142 14.80 25.68 8.07
CA TYR A 142 16.17 25.39 8.49
C TYR A 142 17.13 25.75 7.37
N ASP A 143 18.12 26.59 7.67
CA ASP A 143 19.18 26.99 6.75
C ASP A 143 20.13 25.81 6.51
N ILE A 144 20.08 25.24 5.30
CA ILE A 144 20.84 24.05 4.90
C ILE A 144 22.19 24.47 4.32
N ASN A 145 22.24 25.58 3.58
CA ASN A 145 23.43 26.07 2.89
C ASN A 145 24.32 27.00 3.77
N ALA A 146 23.88 27.28 5.00
CA ALA A 146 24.53 28.16 5.98
C ALA A 146 24.73 29.60 5.50
N ASN A 147 23.89 30.10 4.58
CA ASN A 147 23.99 31.46 4.04
C ASN A 147 23.25 32.51 4.90
N SER A 148 22.71 32.11 6.06
CA SER A 148 21.93 32.95 6.98
C SER A 148 20.62 33.51 6.41
N ALA A 149 20.16 32.99 5.28
CA ALA A 149 18.87 33.24 4.68
C ALA A 149 18.11 31.90 4.51
N ILE A 150 16.79 31.96 4.34
CA ILE A 150 15.98 30.77 4.08
C ILE A 150 15.56 30.80 2.61
N ASP A 151 16.03 29.83 1.84
CA ASP A 151 15.66 29.63 0.45
C ASP A 151 14.27 28.97 0.35
N THR A 152 13.33 29.71 -0.22
CA THR A 152 11.96 29.25 -0.46
C THR A 152 11.72 28.77 -1.89
N ALA A 153 12.70 28.95 -2.80
CA ALA A 153 12.53 28.80 -4.25
C ALA A 153 13.17 27.53 -4.83
N SER A 154 13.86 26.72 -4.03
CA SER A 154 14.45 25.47 -4.51
C SER A 154 13.40 24.49 -5.07
N ASN A 155 13.65 23.99 -6.28
CA ASN A 155 12.79 23.04 -7.00
C ASN A 155 12.98 21.59 -6.53
N GLU A 156 14.15 21.28 -5.95
CA GLU A 156 14.49 19.95 -5.45
C GLU A 156 14.13 19.85 -3.96
N LEU A 157 13.41 18.80 -3.60
CA LEU A 157 12.95 18.62 -2.22
C LEU A 157 14.12 18.52 -1.25
N GLU A 158 15.20 17.85 -1.68
CA GLU A 158 16.45 17.58 -0.96
C GLU A 158 17.14 18.88 -0.52
N ASN A 159 16.97 19.94 -1.31
CA ASN A 159 17.60 21.24 -1.13
C ASN A 159 16.63 22.31 -0.58
N LYS A 160 15.39 21.93 -0.31
CA LYS A 160 14.36 22.86 0.18
C LYS A 160 14.56 23.19 1.66
N GLU A 161 14.67 24.47 2.00
CA GLU A 161 14.90 24.92 3.39
C GLU A 161 13.59 25.13 4.17
N VAL A 162 12.44 24.91 3.52
CA VAL A 162 11.11 25.03 4.10
C VAL A 162 10.28 23.77 3.86
N THR A 163 9.79 23.17 4.94
CA THR A 163 8.87 22.02 4.90
C THR A 163 7.51 22.38 5.50
N ASN A 164 6.44 22.05 4.78
CA ASN A 164 5.05 22.32 5.20
C ASN A 164 4.36 21.09 5.83
N SER A 165 5.14 20.13 6.34
CA SER A 165 4.67 18.88 6.96
C SER A 165 4.64 18.95 8.49
N ALA A 166 4.30 20.11 9.05
CA ALA A 166 4.19 20.31 10.49
C ALA A 166 2.85 20.93 10.87
N TRP A 167 2.39 20.62 12.07
CA TRP A 167 1.10 21.09 12.59
C TRP A 167 1.23 21.45 14.07
N ARG A 168 0.34 22.31 14.53
CA ARG A 168 0.09 22.56 15.96
C ARG A 168 -1.37 22.38 16.29
N PHE A 169 -1.65 21.94 17.51
CA PHE A 169 -2.98 21.95 18.10
C PHE A 169 -2.91 22.35 19.58
N PRO A 170 -3.98 22.96 20.11
CA PRO A 170 -4.02 23.38 21.50
C PRO A 170 -4.28 22.19 22.43
N VAL A 171 -3.68 22.21 23.63
CA VAL A 171 -3.83 21.17 24.65
C VAL A 171 -4.09 21.82 26.00
N ASP A 172 -4.97 21.18 26.77
CA ASP A 172 -5.25 21.48 28.17
C ASP A 172 -4.44 20.51 29.03
N THR A 173 -3.41 21.05 29.69
CA THR A 173 -2.41 20.26 30.43
C THR A 173 -2.82 20.03 31.89
N ASP A 174 -3.70 20.88 32.44
CA ASP A 174 -4.17 20.84 33.83
C ASP A 174 -5.64 20.42 33.98
N ASN A 175 -6.30 20.12 32.86
CA ASN A 175 -7.67 19.61 32.73
C ASN A 175 -8.72 20.56 33.32
N ASN A 176 -8.52 21.87 33.15
CA ASN A 176 -9.41 22.91 33.66
C ASN A 176 -10.43 23.42 32.62
N GLY A 177 -10.41 22.85 31.41
CA GLY A 177 -11.29 23.19 30.29
C GLY A 177 -10.77 24.33 29.42
N LYS A 178 -9.55 24.84 29.66
CA LYS A 178 -8.87 25.86 28.85
C LYS A 178 -7.51 25.36 28.39
N TYR A 179 -7.14 25.79 27.19
CA TYR A 179 -5.87 25.44 26.59
C TYR A 179 -4.75 26.31 27.14
N ASP A 180 -3.76 25.69 27.75
CA ASP A 180 -2.62 26.34 28.40
C ASP A 180 -1.29 26.05 27.68
N SER A 181 -1.29 25.11 26.73
CA SER A 181 -0.12 24.69 25.95
C SER A 181 -0.48 24.43 24.48
N PHE A 182 0.55 24.47 23.61
CA PHE A 182 0.46 23.99 22.24
C PHE A 182 1.32 22.74 22.08
N THR A 183 0.76 21.69 21.50
CA THR A 183 1.54 20.56 21.02
C THR A 183 1.81 20.77 19.53
N LEU A 184 3.09 20.77 19.17
CA LEU A 184 3.58 20.87 17.81
C LEU A 184 4.14 19.52 17.40
N TYR A 185 3.92 19.12 16.16
CA TYR A 185 4.57 17.95 15.60
C TYR A 185 4.91 18.13 14.12
N SER A 186 5.96 17.44 13.67
CA SER A 186 6.42 17.46 12.29
C SER A 186 6.63 16.04 11.77
N LEU A 187 6.27 15.80 10.52
CA LEU A 187 6.52 14.55 9.81
C LEU A 187 7.71 14.74 8.85
N ASN A 188 8.83 14.07 9.16
CA ASN A 188 10.09 14.18 8.44
C ASN A 188 10.50 12.82 7.88
N PHE A 189 10.57 12.69 6.56
CA PHE A 189 10.93 11.44 5.87
C PHE A 189 11.93 11.65 4.73
N ARG A 190 12.30 12.91 4.46
CA ARG A 190 13.23 13.29 3.41
C ARG A 190 14.62 12.73 3.68
N SER A 191 15.33 12.33 2.64
CA SER A 191 16.76 12.02 2.67
C SER A 191 17.57 12.96 1.78
N PRO A 192 18.84 13.27 2.11
CA PRO A 192 19.71 14.04 1.23
C PRO A 192 19.97 13.34 -0.11
N SER A 193 20.23 14.13 -1.16
CA SER A 193 20.69 13.63 -2.46
C SER A 193 22.00 12.86 -2.35
N ARG A 194 22.30 12.05 -3.37
CA ARG A 194 23.49 11.20 -3.39
C ARG A 194 24.29 11.35 -4.67
N ALA A 195 25.61 11.32 -4.52
CA ALA A 195 26.54 11.24 -5.63
C ALA A 195 26.38 9.89 -6.37
N VAL A 196 25.98 9.98 -7.64
CA VAL A 196 25.74 8.83 -8.53
C VAL A 196 26.94 7.86 -8.61
N SER A 197 28.16 8.37 -8.47
CA SER A 197 29.40 7.58 -8.58
C SER A 197 29.82 6.86 -7.29
N THR A 198 29.36 7.30 -6.11
CA THR A 198 29.83 6.75 -4.82
C THR A 198 28.69 6.27 -3.92
N GLY A 199 27.44 6.64 -4.21
CA GLY A 199 26.26 6.31 -3.41
C GLY A 199 26.23 6.94 -2.02
N LYS A 200 27.19 7.81 -1.70
CA LYS A 200 27.25 8.58 -0.45
C LYS A 200 26.33 9.80 -0.53
N PHE A 201 25.86 10.26 0.61
CA PHE A 201 25.10 11.50 0.70
C PHE A 201 25.97 12.70 0.32
N ASP A 202 25.43 13.61 -0.46
CA ASP A 202 26.11 14.85 -0.88
C ASP A 202 26.25 15.86 0.27
N ARG A 203 25.37 15.74 1.27
CA ARG A 203 25.39 16.55 2.49
C ARG A 203 25.03 15.74 3.73
N ALA A 204 25.44 16.25 4.90
CA ALA A 204 24.97 15.72 6.17
C ALA A 204 23.45 15.91 6.32
N ARG A 205 22.82 15.00 7.08
CA ARG A 205 21.40 15.09 7.42
C ARG A 205 21.15 16.33 8.29
N THR A 206 20.07 17.04 8.00
CA THR A 206 19.60 18.20 8.75
C THR A 206 18.36 17.84 9.57
N PRO A 207 17.90 18.70 10.50
CA PRO A 207 16.69 18.45 11.29
C PRO A 207 15.40 18.25 10.45
N LEU A 208 15.40 18.69 9.19
CA LEU A 208 14.30 18.49 8.24
C LEU A 208 14.32 17.10 7.57
N ASP A 209 15.43 16.37 7.67
CA ASP A 209 15.60 15.04 7.12
C ASP A 209 15.20 13.96 8.14
N ALA A 210 14.92 12.75 7.65
CA ALA A 210 14.85 11.57 8.51
C ALA A 210 16.19 11.43 9.27
N ARG A 211 16.18 11.08 10.56
CA ARG A 211 17.40 11.06 11.38
C ARG A 211 18.32 9.88 11.04
N THR A 212 17.73 8.70 10.97
CA THR A 212 18.45 7.44 10.66
C THR A 212 17.76 6.70 9.51
N PRO A 213 18.44 5.76 8.85
CA PRO A 213 17.76 4.77 8.01
C PRO A 213 16.81 3.89 8.84
N PRO A 214 15.93 3.11 8.18
CA PRO A 214 15.10 2.10 8.83
C PRO A 214 15.90 1.15 9.71
N MET A 215 15.31 0.71 10.81
CA MET A 215 15.88 -0.32 11.67
C MET A 215 15.91 -1.66 10.91
N ASP A 216 17.07 -2.31 10.93
CA ASP A 216 17.23 -3.66 10.37
C ASP A 216 16.52 -4.68 11.28
N ASP A 217 15.81 -5.64 10.69
CA ASP A 217 15.05 -6.67 11.41
C ASP A 217 15.96 -7.74 12.06
N GLY A 218 17.27 -7.61 11.96
CA GLY A 218 18.22 -8.65 12.38
C GLY A 218 18.11 -9.94 11.55
N SER A 219 17.34 -9.91 10.45
CA SER A 219 17.15 -11.00 9.49
C SER A 219 18.44 -11.30 8.71
N LEU A 220 19.27 -10.27 8.50
CA LEU A 220 20.58 -10.38 7.85
C LEU A 220 21.64 -10.93 8.82
N GLY A 221 21.54 -12.22 9.15
CA GLY A 221 22.60 -12.92 9.87
C GLY A 221 23.87 -13.07 9.02
N GLY A 222 25.04 -12.82 9.60
CA GLY A 222 26.35 -13.07 8.97
C GLY A 222 26.89 -11.93 8.09
N LEU A 223 27.70 -12.26 7.08
CA LEU A 223 28.40 -11.33 6.16
C LEU A 223 27.48 -10.28 5.48
N CYS A 224 26.15 -10.51 5.47
CA CYS A 224 25.17 -9.59 4.89
C CYS A 224 24.78 -8.42 5.82
N SER A 225 25.07 -8.48 7.13
CA SER A 225 24.84 -7.36 8.05
C SER A 225 25.74 -6.15 7.72
N ALA A 226 26.95 -6.42 7.20
CA ALA A 226 27.86 -5.39 6.72
C ALA A 226 27.35 -4.66 5.46
N ALA A 227 26.45 -5.30 4.68
CA ALA A 227 25.84 -4.71 3.50
C ALA A 227 24.55 -3.91 3.80
N ALA A 228 23.99 -4.06 5.01
CA ALA A 228 22.72 -3.44 5.42
C ALA A 228 22.80 -1.91 5.57
N GLY A 229 24.00 -1.34 5.68
CA GLY A 229 24.26 0.10 5.79
C GLY A 229 25.09 0.71 4.65
N THR A 230 25.47 -0.07 3.63
CA THR A 230 26.22 0.41 2.47
C THR A 230 25.29 0.82 1.34
N SER A 231 25.77 1.61 0.36
CA SER A 231 25.01 2.07 -0.81
C SER A 231 24.32 0.96 -1.63
N SER A 232 24.66 -0.31 -1.38
CA SER A 232 24.04 -1.51 -1.94
C SER A 232 22.66 -1.88 -1.36
N SER A 233 22.27 -1.36 -0.19
CA SER A 233 20.96 -1.61 0.42
C SER A 233 19.93 -0.54 0.08
N ILE A 234 20.19 0.36 -0.88
CA ILE A 234 19.34 1.53 -1.15
C ILE A 234 18.95 1.55 -2.62
N ILE A 235 17.66 1.69 -2.90
CA ILE A 235 17.13 1.65 -4.27
C ILE A 235 17.02 3.08 -4.82
N GLY A 236 18.06 3.49 -5.56
CA GLY A 236 18.07 4.75 -6.31
C GLY A 236 17.92 6.02 -5.45
N ASP A 237 17.42 7.08 -6.08
CA ASP A 237 17.20 8.41 -5.47
C ASP A 237 15.84 8.52 -4.74
N SER A 238 15.22 7.38 -4.41
CA SER A 238 13.84 7.34 -3.89
C SER A 238 13.74 7.47 -2.37
N GLY A 239 14.87 7.43 -1.65
CA GLY A 239 14.88 7.45 -0.19
C GLY A 239 14.38 6.15 0.49
N TRP A 240 14.20 5.07 -0.29
CA TRP A 240 13.84 3.74 0.20
C TRP A 240 15.06 2.82 0.35
N TYR A 241 15.03 2.02 1.43
CA TYR A 241 16.09 1.10 1.80
C TYR A 241 15.59 -0.33 1.59
N LYS A 242 16.30 -1.12 0.81
CA LYS A 242 16.13 -2.56 0.70
C LYS A 242 16.62 -3.23 1.99
N SER A 243 15.68 -3.73 2.78
CA SER A 243 15.94 -4.57 3.95
C SER A 243 15.40 -5.95 3.64
N GLY A 244 16.28 -6.86 3.21
CA GLY A 244 15.86 -8.15 2.67
C GLY A 244 14.99 -8.00 1.42
N GLY A 245 13.82 -8.66 1.41
CA GLY A 245 12.83 -8.63 0.33
C GLY A 245 11.89 -7.44 0.31
N ASN A 246 11.92 -6.61 1.35
CA ASN A 246 11.04 -5.47 1.47
C ASN A 246 11.81 -4.17 1.26
N LEU A 247 11.12 -3.18 0.73
CA LEU A 247 11.56 -1.79 0.77
C LEU A 247 11.03 -1.15 2.04
N LYS A 248 11.92 -0.58 2.84
CA LYS A 248 11.59 0.15 4.05
C LYS A 248 11.86 1.63 3.88
N LYS A 249 10.99 2.45 4.45
CA LYS A 249 11.19 3.90 4.56
C LYS A 249 10.89 4.36 5.98
N SER A 250 11.82 5.11 6.54
CA SER A 250 11.72 5.66 7.89
C SER A 250 10.99 7.01 7.88
N PHE A 251 9.94 7.11 8.67
CA PHE A 251 9.23 8.34 8.99
C PHE A 251 9.56 8.75 10.42
N PHE A 252 10.08 9.95 10.60
CA PHE A 252 10.33 10.55 11.90
C PHE A 252 9.23 11.53 12.24
N VAL A 253 8.67 11.35 13.43
CA VAL A 253 7.72 12.27 14.03
C VAL A 253 8.39 12.90 15.24
N TYR A 254 8.64 14.20 15.16
CA TYR A 254 9.09 14.98 16.30
C TYR A 254 7.87 15.67 16.91
N VAL A 255 7.64 15.46 18.20
CA VAL A 255 6.56 16.10 18.95
C VAL A 255 7.18 16.97 20.02
N THR A 256 6.69 18.18 20.22
CA THR A 256 7.06 19.04 21.33
C THR A 256 5.85 19.77 21.88
N THR A 257 5.72 19.80 23.20
CA THR A 257 4.66 20.58 23.87
C THR A 257 5.29 21.84 24.47
N VAL A 258 4.77 22.99 24.05
CA VAL A 258 5.27 24.31 24.43
C VAL A 258 4.20 25.05 25.25
N PRO A 259 4.50 25.49 26.48
CA PRO A 259 3.55 26.20 27.31
C PRO A 259 3.29 27.61 26.78
N ILE A 260 2.03 28.08 26.90
CA ILE A 260 1.66 29.44 26.52
C ILE A 260 2.15 30.39 27.61
N THR A 261 3.12 31.24 27.26
CA THR A 261 3.77 32.14 28.24
C THR A 261 3.15 33.54 28.29
N GLU A 262 2.26 33.85 27.35
CA GLU A 262 1.72 35.18 27.10
C GLU A 262 0.58 35.47 28.07
N ASN A 263 0.63 36.63 28.74
CA ASN A 263 -0.38 37.02 29.72
C ASN A 263 -1.76 37.28 29.08
N ASP A 264 -1.77 37.70 27.81
CA ASP A 264 -2.98 38.03 27.05
C ASP A 264 -3.43 36.89 26.11
N ALA A 265 -3.14 35.64 26.48
CA ALA A 265 -3.49 34.46 25.69
C ALA A 265 -4.98 34.43 25.29
N ASN A 266 -5.87 34.82 26.22
CA ASN A 266 -7.30 34.94 25.98
C ASN A 266 -7.66 35.93 24.86
N THR A 267 -6.93 37.05 24.75
CA THR A 267 -7.20 38.09 23.76
C THR A 267 -6.59 37.74 22.40
N LYS A 268 -5.46 37.04 22.40
CA LYS A 268 -4.70 36.70 21.18
C LYS A 268 -5.19 35.44 20.48
N TYR A 269 -5.63 34.44 21.25
CA TYR A 269 -6.06 33.14 20.74
C TYR A 269 -7.55 32.85 20.98
N GLY A 270 -8.22 33.65 21.83
CA GLY A 270 -9.63 33.55 22.17
C GLY A 270 -9.87 33.07 23.60
N ASN A 271 -11.11 33.18 24.08
CA ASN A 271 -11.50 32.93 25.49
C ASN A 271 -11.28 31.49 26.00
N LYS A 272 -10.87 30.57 25.12
CA LYS A 272 -10.54 29.18 25.45
C LYS A 272 -9.07 28.99 25.84
N TYR A 273 -8.25 30.04 25.79
CA TYR A 273 -6.80 29.96 25.99
C TYR A 273 -6.34 30.71 27.21
N GLU A 274 -5.49 30.11 28.03
CA GLU A 274 -4.91 30.78 29.18
C GLU A 274 -3.40 30.64 29.24
N LYS A 275 -2.81 31.41 30.14
CA LYS A 275 -1.39 31.35 30.40
C LYS A 275 -1.09 30.16 31.30
N TYR A 276 -0.10 29.37 30.90
CA TYR A 276 0.41 28.27 31.72
C TYR A 276 0.91 28.76 33.09
N GLN A 277 0.31 28.25 34.16
CA GLN A 277 0.62 28.64 35.54
C GLN A 277 1.74 27.79 36.19
N GLY A 278 2.22 26.75 35.51
CA GLY A 278 3.24 25.84 35.99
C GLY A 278 4.68 26.22 35.62
N ASN A 279 5.61 25.26 35.80
CA ASN A 279 7.01 25.41 35.41
C ASN A 279 7.15 25.41 33.87
N LYS A 280 7.85 26.40 33.30
CA LYS A 280 7.96 26.64 31.85
C LYS A 280 8.87 25.66 31.10
N GLY A 281 8.95 24.41 31.56
CA GLY A 281 9.62 23.36 30.82
C GLY A 281 8.88 23.05 29.53
N PHE A 282 9.62 22.65 28.50
CA PHE A 282 9.07 21.97 27.34
C PHE A 282 9.66 20.57 27.31
N SER A 283 8.93 19.61 26.74
CA SER A 283 9.43 18.26 26.52
C SER A 283 9.08 17.82 25.11
N SER A 284 9.98 17.02 24.55
CA SER A 284 9.92 16.54 23.18
C SER A 284 10.03 15.03 23.12
N VAL A 285 9.25 14.42 22.25
CA VAL A 285 9.27 12.98 21.96
C VAL A 285 9.66 12.79 20.50
N GLU A 286 10.58 11.86 20.25
CA GLU A 286 10.91 11.39 18.91
C GLU A 286 10.28 10.00 18.72
N PHE A 287 9.58 9.82 17.62
CA PHE A 287 8.97 8.56 17.23
C PHE A 287 9.38 8.21 15.81
N GLN A 288 9.87 6.99 15.60
CA GLN A 288 10.22 6.46 14.29
C GLN A 288 9.22 5.37 13.89
N VAL A 289 8.71 5.45 12.67
CA VAL A 289 7.95 4.38 12.01
C VAL A 289 8.68 3.99 10.75
N ASP A 290 8.97 2.70 10.61
CA ASP A 290 9.50 2.15 9.37
C ASP A 290 8.35 1.51 8.60
N GLN A 291 7.99 2.11 7.47
CA GLN A 291 6.98 1.59 6.58
C GLN A 291 7.60 0.62 5.60
N GLU A 292 7.01 -0.57 5.50
CA GLU A 292 7.44 -1.61 4.56
C GLU A 292 6.54 -1.67 3.33
N ARG A 293 7.16 -1.89 2.18
CA ARG A 293 6.47 -2.16 0.92
C ARG A 293 7.20 -3.24 0.15
N ILE A 294 6.45 -4.20 -0.38
CA ILE A 294 7.00 -5.14 -1.35
C ILE A 294 6.87 -4.49 -2.73
N PRO A 295 7.97 -4.15 -3.41
CA PRO A 295 7.88 -3.56 -4.73
C PRO A 295 7.36 -4.60 -5.73
N ILE A 296 6.64 -4.15 -6.76
CA ILE A 296 6.13 -5.04 -7.83
C ILE A 296 7.28 -5.80 -8.49
N VAL A 297 8.43 -5.14 -8.67
CA VAL A 297 9.67 -5.72 -9.23
C VAL A 297 10.29 -6.83 -8.37
N ASN A 298 9.78 -7.06 -7.15
CA ASN A 298 10.20 -8.20 -6.33
C ASN A 298 9.64 -9.53 -6.83
N ASN A 299 8.61 -9.49 -7.69
CA ASN A 299 7.98 -10.66 -8.27
C ASN A 299 8.62 -10.98 -9.62
N ALA A 300 8.91 -12.26 -9.84
CA ALA A 300 9.31 -12.76 -11.17
C ALA A 300 8.11 -12.82 -12.12
N VAL A 301 6.92 -13.11 -11.60
CA VAL A 301 5.67 -13.14 -12.38
C VAL A 301 4.58 -12.42 -11.59
N VAL A 302 3.89 -11.48 -12.25
CA VAL A 302 2.75 -10.73 -11.72
C VAL A 302 1.62 -10.81 -12.73
N TYR A 303 0.45 -11.22 -12.29
CA TYR A 303 -0.73 -11.29 -13.14
C TYR A 303 -1.99 -10.84 -12.39
N GLU A 304 -2.86 -10.06 -13.05
CA GLU A 304 -4.12 -9.59 -12.47
C GLU A 304 -5.22 -10.67 -12.52
N ASP A 305 -5.22 -11.47 -13.58
CA ASP A 305 -6.22 -12.51 -13.78
C ASP A 305 -5.58 -13.90 -13.56
N ASP A 306 -6.00 -14.92 -14.30
CA ASP A 306 -5.48 -16.28 -14.14
C ASP A 306 -4.07 -16.44 -14.72
N LEU A 307 -3.20 -17.10 -13.96
CA LEU A 307 -1.87 -17.48 -14.41
C LEU A 307 -1.83 -18.97 -14.73
N GLU A 308 -1.67 -19.32 -16.00
CA GLU A 308 -1.43 -20.70 -16.45
C GLU A 308 0.04 -20.93 -16.79
N ILE A 309 0.66 -21.92 -16.14
CA ILE A 309 2.05 -22.35 -16.38
C ILE A 309 2.04 -23.84 -16.76
N THR A 310 1.90 -24.11 -18.07
CA THR A 310 1.90 -25.46 -18.64
C THR A 310 2.69 -25.52 -19.97
N PRO A 311 3.99 -25.21 -19.96
CA PRO A 311 4.85 -25.32 -21.15
C PRO A 311 4.91 -26.77 -21.64
N GLY A 312 4.97 -26.95 -22.97
CA GLY A 312 5.29 -28.24 -23.57
C GLY A 312 6.73 -28.67 -23.31
N ALA A 313 7.69 -27.74 -23.45
CA ALA A 313 9.14 -27.98 -23.38
C ALA A 313 9.76 -27.79 -21.97
N GLY A 314 8.93 -27.76 -20.92
CA GLY A 314 9.38 -27.57 -19.54
C GLY A 314 9.69 -26.10 -19.22
N LEU A 315 9.80 -25.79 -17.92
CA LEU A 315 10.09 -24.41 -17.47
C LEU A 315 10.65 -24.41 -16.06
N ASN A 316 11.70 -23.61 -15.89
CA ASN A 316 12.36 -23.37 -14.62
C ASN A 316 12.20 -21.88 -14.29
N ILE A 317 11.42 -21.56 -13.25
CA ILE A 317 11.25 -20.18 -12.77
C ILE A 317 11.87 -20.06 -11.39
N ASN A 318 12.66 -19.02 -11.19
CA ASN A 318 13.13 -18.57 -9.88
C ASN A 318 12.45 -17.24 -9.53
N GLY A 319 11.94 -17.12 -8.31
CA GLY A 319 11.33 -15.87 -7.84
C GLY A 319 9.91 -16.00 -7.33
N ARG A 320 9.44 -14.88 -6.76
CA ARG A 320 8.08 -14.74 -6.21
C ARG A 320 7.08 -14.69 -7.37
N ILE A 321 6.01 -15.46 -7.24
CA ILE A 321 4.92 -15.52 -8.22
C ILE A 321 3.68 -14.92 -7.56
N PHE A 322 3.03 -13.99 -8.25
CA PHE A 322 1.83 -13.32 -7.78
C PHE A 322 0.74 -13.37 -8.84
N THR A 323 -0.44 -13.86 -8.46
CA THR A 323 -1.67 -13.76 -9.26
C THR A 323 -2.84 -13.35 -8.38
N ASN A 324 -3.63 -12.38 -8.84
CA ASN A 324 -4.85 -11.94 -8.18
C ASN A 324 -6.03 -12.90 -8.39
N SER A 325 -5.95 -13.82 -9.36
CA SER A 325 -6.95 -14.86 -9.61
C SER A 325 -6.33 -16.25 -9.38
N ASN A 326 -6.53 -17.21 -10.27
CA ASN A 326 -6.12 -18.59 -10.06
C ASN A 326 -4.72 -18.87 -10.60
N LEU A 327 -4.02 -19.83 -9.98
CA LEU A 327 -2.79 -20.41 -10.51
C LEU A 327 -3.09 -21.82 -11.02
N PHE A 328 -2.86 -22.04 -12.31
CA PHE A 328 -2.95 -23.34 -12.95
C PHE A 328 -1.56 -23.79 -13.38
N THR A 329 -1.12 -24.95 -12.91
CA THR A 329 0.15 -25.51 -13.36
C THR A 329 0.07 -27.02 -13.47
N ALA A 330 0.75 -27.58 -14.46
CA ALA A 330 0.87 -29.01 -14.67
C ALA A 330 2.00 -29.28 -15.67
N ARG A 331 2.73 -30.37 -15.42
CA ARG A 331 3.69 -30.89 -16.39
C ARG A 331 2.95 -31.62 -17.52
N ILE A 332 3.22 -31.23 -18.77
CA ILE A 332 2.73 -31.93 -19.96
C ILE A 332 3.74 -32.99 -20.40
N PHE A 333 4.92 -32.57 -20.88
CA PHE A 333 6.01 -33.47 -21.31
C PHE A 333 7.23 -33.32 -20.41
N ASP A 334 7.84 -32.14 -20.44
CA ASP A 334 9.07 -31.82 -19.71
C ASP A 334 8.80 -31.22 -18.34
N PRO A 335 9.72 -31.41 -17.36
CA PRO A 335 9.50 -31.00 -15.99
C PRO A 335 9.35 -29.49 -15.84
N ILE A 336 8.48 -29.11 -14.91
CA ILE A 336 8.34 -27.74 -14.42
C ILE A 336 8.88 -27.72 -12.99
N ARG A 337 9.77 -26.78 -12.70
CA ARG A 337 10.31 -26.58 -11.35
C ARG A 337 10.32 -25.11 -10.96
N LEU A 338 9.76 -24.83 -9.79
CA LEU A 338 9.73 -23.52 -9.17
C LEU A 338 10.82 -23.45 -8.10
N TYR A 339 11.88 -22.70 -8.38
CA TYR A 339 13.09 -22.59 -7.56
C TYR A 339 13.00 -21.48 -6.50
N GLN A 340 13.86 -21.60 -5.49
CA GLN A 340 14.19 -20.48 -4.61
C GLN A 340 15.06 -19.43 -5.35
N VAL A 341 14.99 -18.19 -4.90
CA VAL A 341 15.88 -17.13 -5.37
C VAL A 341 17.26 -17.30 -4.76
N SER A 342 18.25 -17.48 -5.64
CA SER A 342 19.67 -17.52 -5.29
C SER A 342 20.09 -18.74 -4.45
N SER A 343 21.38 -18.81 -4.12
CA SER A 343 21.96 -19.90 -3.32
C SER A 343 21.79 -19.65 -1.81
N PRO A 344 21.79 -20.67 -0.94
CA PRO A 344 21.58 -20.50 0.50
C PRO A 344 22.54 -19.57 1.24
N LYS A 345 23.71 -19.28 0.63
CA LYS A 345 24.71 -18.35 1.18
C LYS A 345 24.55 -16.91 0.68
N SER A 346 23.58 -16.65 -0.20
CA SER A 346 23.31 -15.34 -0.78
C SER A 346 22.45 -14.48 0.14
N CYS A 347 22.70 -13.16 0.15
CA CYS A 347 21.84 -12.21 0.88
C CYS A 347 20.42 -12.11 0.28
N PHE A 348 20.22 -12.60 -0.96
CA PHE A 348 18.91 -12.67 -1.61
C PHE A 348 18.16 -13.98 -1.33
N TYR A 349 18.76 -14.90 -0.56
CA TYR A 349 18.10 -16.15 -0.18
C TYR A 349 17.24 -15.93 1.07
N GLN A 350 16.01 -15.49 0.84
CA GLN A 350 14.99 -15.27 1.88
C GLN A 350 13.65 -15.86 1.45
N ALA A 351 12.82 -16.24 2.41
CA ALA A 351 11.52 -16.85 2.16
C ALA A 351 10.64 -15.97 1.27
N GLU A 352 10.56 -14.67 1.58
CA GLU A 352 9.66 -13.73 0.89
C GLU A 352 9.95 -13.59 -0.61
N PHE A 353 11.22 -13.67 -1.02
CA PHE A 353 11.62 -13.50 -2.42
C PHE A 353 11.12 -14.58 -3.37
N SER A 354 10.60 -15.68 -2.82
CA SER A 354 10.24 -16.83 -3.62
C SER A 354 8.82 -17.33 -3.31
N LYS A 355 8.06 -16.66 -2.44
CA LYS A 355 6.66 -17.00 -2.14
C LYS A 355 5.78 -17.04 -3.39
N ILE A 356 4.76 -17.89 -3.35
CA ILE A 356 3.74 -17.97 -4.40
C ILE A 356 2.43 -17.51 -3.78
N ILE A 357 1.90 -16.40 -4.26
CA ILE A 357 0.68 -15.78 -3.73
C ILE A 357 -0.41 -15.86 -4.78
N VAL A 358 -1.54 -16.45 -4.41
CA VAL A 358 -2.67 -16.73 -5.27
C VAL A 358 -3.94 -16.16 -4.64
N GLY A 359 -4.55 -15.16 -5.27
CA GLY A 359 -5.83 -14.56 -4.85
C GLY A 359 -7.00 -15.55 -4.89
N GLY A 360 -7.08 -16.30 -5.97
CA GLY A 360 -8.06 -17.32 -6.28
C GLY A 360 -7.69 -18.70 -5.72
N ASN A 361 -7.66 -19.70 -6.59
CA ASN A 361 -7.43 -21.10 -6.26
C ASN A 361 -6.17 -21.65 -6.93
N LEU A 362 -5.61 -22.71 -6.35
CA LEU A 362 -4.56 -23.51 -6.97
C LEU A 362 -5.19 -24.71 -7.69
N GLY A 363 -5.14 -24.68 -9.01
CA GLY A 363 -5.59 -25.76 -9.88
C GLY A 363 -4.43 -26.56 -10.49
N LEU A 364 -4.72 -27.81 -10.83
CA LEU A 364 -3.78 -28.71 -11.51
C LEU A 364 -4.27 -29.00 -12.94
N GLY A 365 -3.52 -28.54 -13.93
CA GLY A 365 -3.82 -28.75 -15.35
C GLY A 365 -3.81 -27.45 -16.15
N ARG A 366 -4.17 -27.58 -17.43
CA ARG A 366 -4.39 -26.48 -18.37
C ARG A 366 -5.86 -26.09 -18.43
N ILE A 367 -6.17 -24.84 -18.77
CA ILE A 367 -7.56 -24.39 -18.96
C ILE A 367 -8.18 -25.08 -20.19
N PHE A 368 -7.39 -25.34 -21.25
CA PHE A 368 -7.88 -25.96 -22.49
C PHE A 368 -7.16 -27.28 -22.87
N GLY A 369 -7.92 -28.35 -23.10
CA GLY A 369 -7.44 -29.60 -23.72
C GLY A 369 -7.27 -30.80 -22.77
N SER A 370 -6.74 -31.93 -23.30
CA SER A 370 -6.61 -33.24 -22.64
C SER A 370 -5.88 -33.23 -21.28
N ASN A 371 -6.30 -34.19 -20.45
CA ASN A 371 -6.13 -34.31 -19.00
C ASN A 371 -4.74 -34.76 -18.48
N THR A 372 -3.64 -34.63 -19.23
CA THR A 372 -2.33 -34.99 -18.68
C THR A 372 -1.94 -34.01 -17.57
N ARG A 373 -1.98 -34.50 -16.34
CA ARG A 373 -1.77 -33.75 -15.10
C ARG A 373 -0.64 -34.36 -14.31
N ASN A 374 0.60 -34.09 -14.73
CA ASN A 374 1.77 -34.54 -13.98
C ASN A 374 2.19 -33.49 -12.95
N SER A 375 2.81 -33.96 -11.88
CA SER A 375 3.23 -33.13 -10.75
C SER A 375 4.26 -32.08 -11.15
N VAL A 376 4.15 -30.90 -10.55
CA VAL A 376 5.12 -29.79 -10.68
C VAL A 376 5.94 -29.69 -9.41
N GLN A 377 7.25 -29.56 -9.54
CA GLN A 377 8.16 -29.50 -8.38
C GLN A 377 8.30 -28.06 -7.87
N VAL A 378 8.30 -27.92 -6.55
CA VAL A 378 8.47 -26.64 -5.85
C VAL A 378 9.53 -26.82 -4.77
N ASP A 379 10.59 -26.02 -4.83
CA ASP A 379 11.61 -26.00 -3.78
C ASP A 379 11.07 -25.24 -2.57
N LEU A 380 11.26 -25.76 -1.35
CA LEU A 380 10.91 -25.11 -0.08
C LEU A 380 12.11 -24.33 0.47
N PHE A 381 11.82 -23.28 1.23
CA PHE A 381 12.83 -22.42 1.83
C PHE A 381 13.34 -23.01 3.15
N LYS A 382 14.66 -22.97 3.35
CA LYS A 382 15.29 -23.35 4.62
C LYS A 382 16.50 -22.47 4.89
N ARG A 383 16.52 -21.74 5.99
CA ARG A 383 17.56 -20.77 6.29
C ARG A 383 18.96 -21.39 6.25
N GLY A 384 19.85 -20.78 5.46
CA GLY A 384 21.28 -21.14 5.40
C GLY A 384 21.59 -22.49 4.76
N ALA A 385 20.59 -23.22 4.24
CA ALA A 385 20.76 -24.50 3.56
C ALA A 385 19.81 -24.62 2.36
N ALA A 386 19.99 -25.63 1.52
CA ALA A 386 18.95 -25.97 0.54
C ALA A 386 17.76 -26.61 1.29
N GLY A 387 16.55 -26.12 1.04
CA GLY A 387 15.34 -26.74 1.58
C GLY A 387 14.94 -28.00 0.81
N SER A 388 13.94 -28.72 1.33
CA SER A 388 13.34 -29.89 0.68
C SER A 388 12.50 -29.48 -0.53
N GLN A 389 12.03 -30.47 -1.28
CA GLN A 389 11.11 -30.26 -2.40
C GLN A 389 9.71 -30.74 -2.04
N ALA A 390 8.71 -30.07 -2.58
CA ALA A 390 7.30 -30.44 -2.53
C ALA A 390 6.71 -30.46 -3.95
N THR A 391 5.52 -31.03 -4.11
CA THR A 391 4.87 -31.18 -5.42
C THR A 391 3.48 -30.58 -5.46
N VAL A 392 3.20 -29.81 -6.51
CA VAL A 392 1.82 -29.50 -6.91
C VAL A 392 1.29 -30.66 -7.73
N ASP A 393 0.29 -31.35 -7.20
CA ASP A 393 -0.30 -32.56 -7.77
C ASP A 393 -1.78 -32.70 -7.36
N ASN A 394 -2.34 -33.88 -7.62
CA ASN A 394 -3.75 -34.15 -7.31
C ASN A 394 -4.07 -34.16 -5.82
N ASN A 395 -3.10 -34.28 -4.91
CA ASN A 395 -3.31 -34.26 -3.46
C ASN A 395 -3.06 -32.87 -2.87
N THR A 396 -2.51 -31.93 -3.64
CA THR A 396 -2.17 -30.59 -3.17
C THR A 396 -2.93 -29.46 -3.87
N ARG A 397 -3.74 -29.73 -4.89
CA ARG A 397 -4.67 -28.73 -5.46
C ARG A 397 -5.75 -28.30 -4.45
N SER A 398 -6.21 -27.05 -4.51
CA SER A 398 -7.17 -26.49 -3.53
C SER A 398 -8.64 -26.80 -3.80
N ILE A 399 -8.96 -27.28 -5.01
CA ILE A 399 -10.34 -27.48 -5.50
C ILE A 399 -10.51 -28.82 -6.20
N SER A 400 -11.75 -29.32 -6.27
CA SER A 400 -12.09 -30.57 -6.96
C SER A 400 -12.39 -30.42 -8.45
N ASN A 401 -12.89 -29.25 -8.85
CA ASN A 401 -13.31 -28.94 -10.22
C ASN A 401 -12.15 -28.95 -11.24
N SER A 402 -12.49 -28.94 -12.52
CA SER A 402 -11.50 -28.82 -13.59
C SER A 402 -10.91 -27.41 -13.66
N SER A 403 -9.72 -27.27 -14.27
CA SER A 403 -9.13 -25.95 -14.50
C SER A 403 -10.04 -25.06 -15.37
N ALA A 404 -10.75 -25.64 -16.35
CA ALA A 404 -11.70 -24.92 -17.19
C ALA A 404 -12.86 -24.32 -16.38
N ASP A 405 -13.46 -25.11 -15.48
CA ASP A 405 -14.56 -24.64 -14.62
C ASP A 405 -14.08 -23.57 -13.62
N THR A 406 -12.82 -23.66 -13.22
CA THR A 406 -12.23 -22.77 -12.20
C THR A 406 -11.77 -21.45 -12.80
N ALA A 407 -11.46 -21.45 -14.10
CA ALA A 407 -10.94 -20.29 -14.79
C ALA A 407 -11.88 -19.09 -14.65
N TYR A 408 -11.28 -17.91 -14.62
CA TYR A 408 -11.94 -16.63 -14.47
C TYR A 408 -12.66 -16.23 -15.76
N ASN A 409 -13.97 -16.02 -15.64
CA ASN A 409 -14.79 -15.45 -16.69
C ASN A 409 -14.84 -13.93 -16.56
N ALA A 410 -13.95 -13.26 -17.30
CA ALA A 410 -13.86 -11.80 -17.32
C ALA A 410 -15.15 -11.12 -17.80
N LEU A 411 -15.88 -11.72 -18.74
CA LEU A 411 -17.13 -11.17 -19.26
C LEU A 411 -18.23 -11.19 -18.19
N ALA A 412 -18.41 -12.33 -17.51
CA ALA A 412 -19.40 -12.47 -16.45
C ALA A 412 -19.12 -11.52 -15.27
N TYR A 413 -17.85 -11.36 -14.92
CA TYR A 413 -17.45 -10.39 -13.88
C TYR A 413 -17.73 -8.95 -14.30
N ALA A 414 -17.39 -8.56 -15.54
CA ALA A 414 -17.67 -7.22 -16.05
C ALA A 414 -19.18 -6.91 -16.05
N VAL A 415 -20.03 -7.87 -16.44
CA VAL A 415 -21.50 -7.72 -16.37
C VAL A 415 -21.97 -7.45 -14.94
N ARG A 416 -21.47 -8.20 -13.94
CA ARG A 416 -21.82 -7.97 -12.52
C ARG A 416 -21.46 -6.58 -12.04
N ILE A 417 -20.24 -6.14 -12.33
CA ILE A 417 -19.76 -4.81 -11.94
C ILE A 417 -20.61 -3.72 -12.60
N ASN A 418 -20.86 -3.83 -13.90
CA ASN A 418 -21.68 -2.87 -14.64
C ASN A 418 -23.09 -2.78 -14.05
N LEU A 419 -23.74 -3.90 -13.74
CA LEU A 419 -25.06 -3.89 -13.10
C LEU A 419 -25.05 -3.21 -11.72
N GLN A 420 -24.01 -3.45 -10.91
CA GLN A 420 -23.88 -2.79 -9.60
C GLN A 420 -23.71 -1.28 -9.75
N VAL A 421 -22.92 -0.84 -10.72
CA VAL A 421 -22.70 0.58 -11.02
C VAL A 421 -23.99 1.22 -11.52
N GLU A 422 -24.67 0.64 -12.53
CA GLU A 422 -25.94 1.17 -13.04
C GLU A 422 -27.02 1.25 -11.96
N GLN A 423 -27.09 0.23 -11.10
CA GLN A 423 -28.04 0.24 -9.99
C GLN A 423 -27.68 1.29 -8.92
N ALA A 424 -26.40 1.57 -8.70
CA ALA A 424 -25.98 2.63 -7.77
C ALA A 424 -26.27 4.03 -8.35
N LEU A 425 -26.06 4.21 -9.66
CA LEU A 425 -26.38 5.46 -10.36
C LEU A 425 -27.88 5.76 -10.38
N SER A 426 -28.73 4.74 -10.51
CA SER A 426 -30.18 4.91 -10.55
C SER A 426 -30.79 5.33 -9.20
N VAL A 427 -30.15 4.99 -8.07
CA VAL A 427 -30.63 5.33 -6.71
C VAL A 427 -30.74 6.84 -6.50
N THR A 428 -29.83 7.63 -7.07
CA THR A 428 -29.80 9.08 -6.83
C THR A 428 -30.71 9.87 -7.76
N GLY A 429 -31.32 9.21 -8.77
CA GLY A 429 -32.22 9.81 -9.76
C GLY A 429 -31.57 10.84 -10.70
N THR A 430 -30.33 11.23 -10.45
CA THR A 430 -29.54 12.17 -11.25
C THR A 430 -28.08 11.74 -11.25
N LEU A 431 -27.47 11.72 -12.43
CA LEU A 431 -26.13 11.16 -12.66
C LEU A 431 -25.03 11.95 -11.92
N ASP A 432 -25.21 13.26 -11.74
CA ASP A 432 -24.26 14.14 -11.05
C ASP A 432 -24.40 14.16 -9.51
N ASN A 433 -25.47 13.56 -8.96
CA ASN A 433 -25.69 13.54 -7.51
C ASN A 433 -25.01 12.32 -6.89
N TYR A 434 -23.89 12.53 -6.21
CA TYR A 434 -23.13 11.49 -5.49
C TYR A 434 -23.31 11.52 -3.96
N SER A 435 -24.35 12.21 -3.44
CA SER A 435 -24.56 12.37 -1.99
C SER A 435 -24.91 11.07 -1.24
N GLN A 436 -25.43 10.06 -1.95
CA GLN A 436 -25.78 8.74 -1.41
C GLN A 436 -24.68 7.69 -1.67
N ASP A 437 -23.61 8.07 -2.37
CA ASP A 437 -22.47 7.19 -2.58
C ASP A 437 -21.64 7.07 -1.29
N PRO A 438 -20.85 6.00 -1.10
CA PRO A 438 -19.97 5.85 0.05
C PRO A 438 -19.00 7.03 0.19
N GLN A 439 -18.65 7.39 1.42
CA GLN A 439 -17.78 8.54 1.72
C GLN A 439 -16.43 8.44 0.97
N GLU A 440 -15.86 7.24 0.85
CA GLU A 440 -14.64 6.98 0.06
C GLU A 440 -14.80 7.44 -1.40
N VAL A 441 -15.95 7.15 -2.01
CA VAL A 441 -16.27 7.51 -3.40
C VAL A 441 -16.48 9.01 -3.51
N GLN A 442 -17.24 9.61 -2.59
CA GLN A 442 -17.49 11.05 -2.58
C GLN A 442 -16.19 11.86 -2.45
N GLU A 443 -15.29 11.45 -1.56
CA GLU A 443 -13.99 12.10 -1.36
C GLU A 443 -13.15 12.05 -2.64
N LYS A 444 -13.12 10.90 -3.33
CA LYS A 444 -12.38 10.74 -4.59
C LYS A 444 -12.98 11.53 -5.74
N ILE A 445 -14.31 11.58 -5.85
CA ILE A 445 -14.99 12.43 -6.83
C ILE A 445 -14.64 13.91 -6.57
N ARG A 446 -14.76 14.38 -5.32
CA ARG A 446 -14.39 15.75 -4.95
C ARG A 446 -12.93 16.07 -5.24
N ALA A 447 -12.02 15.12 -4.98
CA ALA A 447 -10.60 15.27 -5.29
C ALA A 447 -10.34 15.36 -6.80
N LYS A 448 -10.98 14.49 -7.61
CA LYS A 448 -10.86 14.50 -9.08
C LYS A 448 -11.51 15.71 -9.73
N LEU A 449 -12.55 16.28 -9.15
CA LEU A 449 -13.17 17.53 -9.61
C LEU A 449 -12.36 18.76 -9.22
N ALA A 450 -11.61 18.70 -8.11
CA ALA A 450 -10.71 19.77 -7.71
C ALA A 450 -9.42 19.84 -8.53
N ASP A 451 -9.08 18.76 -9.24
CA ASP A 451 -7.92 18.70 -10.14
C ASP A 451 -8.19 19.47 -11.44
N SER A 452 -7.46 20.55 -11.64
CA SER A 452 -7.60 21.45 -12.79
C SER A 452 -7.22 20.80 -14.12
N ASN A 453 -6.52 19.67 -14.10
CA ASN A 453 -6.15 18.91 -15.31
C ASN A 453 -7.23 17.91 -15.75
N ASN A 454 -8.27 17.69 -14.94
CA ASN A 454 -9.31 16.72 -15.26
C ASN A 454 -10.45 17.39 -16.02
N THR A 455 -10.64 17.00 -17.29
CA THR A 455 -11.72 17.52 -18.15
C THR A 455 -12.94 16.60 -18.24
N LYS A 456 -12.98 15.52 -17.45
CA LYS A 456 -14.10 14.55 -17.46
C LYS A 456 -15.35 15.16 -16.79
N GLN A 457 -16.52 14.75 -17.25
CA GLN A 457 -17.79 15.12 -16.62
C GLN A 457 -17.94 14.42 -15.26
N VAL A 458 -18.78 14.99 -14.38
CA VAL A 458 -19.03 14.43 -13.03
C VAL A 458 -19.56 13.00 -13.14
N GLU A 459 -20.46 12.72 -14.08
CA GLU A 459 -20.98 11.37 -14.35
C GLU A 459 -19.85 10.37 -14.65
N ASP A 460 -18.95 10.68 -15.58
CA ASP A 460 -17.86 9.79 -15.97
C ASP A 460 -16.94 9.48 -14.78
N ILE A 461 -16.64 10.51 -13.97
CA ILE A 461 -15.82 10.38 -12.77
C ILE A 461 -16.54 9.50 -11.74
N ARG A 462 -17.83 9.75 -11.51
CA ARG A 462 -18.64 8.98 -10.56
C ARG A 462 -18.72 7.50 -10.96
N ARG A 463 -18.97 7.22 -12.24
CA ARG A 463 -19.02 5.87 -12.80
C ARG A 463 -17.68 5.14 -12.61
N GLU A 464 -16.56 5.78 -12.93
CA GLU A 464 -15.21 5.23 -12.75
C GLU A 464 -14.92 4.92 -11.26
N GLU A 465 -15.29 5.82 -10.35
CA GLU A 465 -15.06 5.61 -8.91
C GLU A 465 -15.97 4.52 -8.32
N LEU A 466 -17.22 4.41 -8.77
CA LEU A 466 -18.13 3.33 -8.39
C LEU A 466 -17.64 1.97 -8.93
N GLU A 467 -17.15 1.92 -10.17
CA GLU A 467 -16.55 0.72 -10.75
C GLU A 467 -15.36 0.24 -9.91
N ALA A 468 -14.42 1.15 -9.62
CA ALA A 468 -13.28 0.87 -8.76
C ALA A 468 -13.70 0.44 -7.34
N TYR A 469 -14.76 1.05 -6.80
CA TYR A 469 -15.31 0.70 -5.49
C TYR A 469 -15.87 -0.73 -5.44
N PHE A 470 -16.68 -1.11 -6.44
CA PHE A 470 -17.31 -2.44 -6.49
C PHE A 470 -16.31 -3.54 -6.83
N LYS A 471 -15.30 -3.29 -7.68
CA LYS A 471 -14.27 -4.29 -7.97
C LYS A 471 -13.45 -4.71 -6.76
N LYS A 472 -13.21 -3.81 -5.81
CA LYS A 472 -12.54 -4.17 -4.55
C LYS A 472 -13.37 -5.12 -3.68
N ARG A 473 -14.71 -5.09 -3.83
CA ARG A 473 -15.68 -5.71 -2.92
C ARG A 473 -16.42 -6.90 -3.51
N THR A 474 -16.22 -7.17 -4.80
CA THR A 474 -16.88 -8.25 -5.54
C THR A 474 -15.85 -9.32 -5.87
N ARG A 475 -16.17 -10.59 -5.60
CA ARG A 475 -15.28 -11.72 -5.94
C ARG A 475 -15.22 -11.91 -7.45
N LYS A 476 -14.11 -12.49 -7.95
CA LYS A 476 -13.99 -12.88 -9.36
C LYS A 476 -14.97 -14.03 -9.68
N VAL A 477 -15.44 -14.10 -10.92
CA VAL A 477 -16.46 -15.09 -11.35
C VAL A 477 -15.79 -16.25 -12.07
N PRO A 478 -15.83 -17.49 -11.56
CA PRO A 478 -15.37 -18.66 -12.30
C PRO A 478 -16.41 -19.13 -13.33
N PHE A 479 -15.99 -19.92 -14.33
CA PHE A 479 -16.92 -20.56 -15.29
C PHE A 479 -17.91 -21.54 -14.64
N ALA A 480 -17.56 -22.11 -13.49
CA ALA A 480 -18.45 -22.96 -12.69
C ALA A 480 -19.61 -22.19 -12.02
N ASP A 481 -19.55 -20.86 -11.99
CA ASP A 481 -20.52 -20.05 -11.24
C ASP A 481 -21.93 -20.25 -11.82
N PRO A 482 -22.95 -20.52 -10.97
CA PRO A 482 -24.30 -20.78 -11.42
C PRO A 482 -24.94 -19.58 -12.14
N ILE A 483 -24.42 -18.36 -11.96
CA ILE A 483 -24.98 -17.12 -12.53
C ILE A 483 -23.94 -16.42 -13.39
N GLN A 484 -23.78 -16.87 -14.63
CA GLN A 484 -22.81 -16.30 -15.59
C GLN A 484 -23.26 -14.95 -16.19
N GLN A 485 -24.56 -14.75 -16.40
CA GLN A 485 -25.11 -13.53 -16.98
C GLN A 485 -26.34 -13.07 -16.20
N PRO A 486 -26.15 -12.41 -15.04
CA PRO A 486 -27.26 -11.79 -14.33
C PRO A 486 -27.88 -10.67 -15.18
N THR A 487 -29.19 -10.47 -15.06
CA THR A 487 -29.92 -9.39 -15.74
C THR A 487 -30.29 -8.24 -14.80
N SER A 488 -30.28 -8.48 -13.49
CA SER A 488 -30.58 -7.48 -12.46
C SER A 488 -29.74 -7.72 -11.21
N VAL A 489 -29.63 -6.70 -10.37
CA VAL A 489 -28.94 -6.77 -9.07
C VAL A 489 -29.71 -5.98 -8.01
N THR A 490 -29.75 -6.51 -6.80
CA THR A 490 -30.22 -5.77 -5.62
C THR A 490 -29.01 -5.37 -4.79
N LEU A 491 -28.79 -4.06 -4.65
CA LEU A 491 -27.74 -3.53 -3.79
C LEU A 491 -28.17 -3.55 -2.32
N GLN A 492 -27.22 -3.83 -1.45
CA GLN A 492 -27.38 -3.76 0.01
C GLN A 492 -26.58 -2.57 0.55
N GLY A 493 -27.05 -1.97 1.66
CA GLY A 493 -26.33 -0.87 2.31
C GLY A 493 -26.35 0.45 1.52
N THR A 494 -27.33 0.64 0.63
CA THR A 494 -27.54 1.87 -0.13
C THR A 494 -27.62 3.11 0.78
N GLY A 495 -26.96 4.20 0.40
CA GLY A 495 -26.89 5.43 1.22
C GLY A 495 -25.93 5.35 2.41
N THR A 496 -25.13 4.28 2.52
CA THR A 496 -24.16 4.08 3.61
C THR A 496 -22.80 3.65 3.07
N ASP A 497 -21.76 3.72 3.91
CA ASP A 497 -20.42 3.19 3.59
C ASP A 497 -20.36 1.65 3.46
N LYS A 498 -21.50 0.96 3.69
CA LYS A 498 -21.64 -0.49 3.57
C LYS A 498 -22.25 -0.89 2.22
N LEU A 499 -22.32 0.02 1.25
CA LEU A 499 -22.83 -0.23 -0.10
C LEU A 499 -22.13 -1.44 -0.74
N ARG A 500 -22.91 -2.42 -1.21
CA ARG A 500 -22.40 -3.66 -1.81
C ARG A 500 -23.42 -4.38 -2.68
N GLY A 501 -22.94 -5.34 -3.48
CA GLY A 501 -23.80 -6.30 -4.17
C GLY A 501 -24.42 -7.33 -3.22
N PRO A 502 -25.15 -8.32 -3.76
CA PRO A 502 -25.67 -9.42 -2.96
C PRO A 502 -24.52 -10.23 -2.34
N ASP A 503 -24.76 -10.82 -1.18
CA ASP A 503 -23.74 -11.55 -0.41
C ASP A 503 -23.08 -12.68 -1.22
N SER A 504 -23.83 -13.34 -2.13
CA SER A 504 -23.30 -14.38 -3.02
C SER A 504 -22.25 -13.87 -4.03
N TRP A 505 -22.16 -12.56 -4.26
CA TRP A 505 -21.15 -11.92 -5.12
C TRP A 505 -19.96 -11.37 -4.34
N ILE A 506 -20.02 -11.38 -3.02
CA ILE A 506 -18.92 -10.96 -2.14
C ILE A 506 -18.20 -12.19 -1.61
N TYR A 507 -18.96 -13.16 -1.10
CA TYR A 507 -18.40 -14.38 -0.55
C TYR A 507 -18.27 -15.46 -1.62
N PRO A 508 -17.11 -16.11 -1.74
CA PRO A 508 -16.97 -17.29 -2.59
C PRO A 508 -17.68 -18.52 -2.00
N PHE A 509 -17.76 -18.60 -0.66
CA PHE A 509 -18.38 -19.68 0.11
C PHE A 509 -19.19 -19.11 1.26
N ALA A 510 -20.18 -19.85 1.76
CA ALA A 510 -20.98 -19.40 2.89
C ALA A 510 -20.13 -19.19 4.16
N LEU A 511 -20.39 -18.11 4.89
CA LEU A 511 -19.63 -17.72 6.09
C LEU A 511 -19.70 -18.75 7.22
N ASN A 512 -20.75 -19.56 7.26
CA ASN A 512 -20.99 -20.56 8.29
C ASN A 512 -20.62 -21.99 7.86
N ASN A 513 -20.31 -22.21 6.57
CA ASN A 513 -19.99 -23.53 6.03
C ASN A 513 -19.27 -23.40 4.67
N ASN A 514 -17.96 -23.64 4.64
CA ASN A 514 -17.18 -23.53 3.41
C ASN A 514 -17.49 -24.63 2.39
N ASN A 515 -18.28 -25.66 2.74
CA ASN A 515 -18.79 -26.64 1.77
C ASN A 515 -19.94 -26.08 0.92
N THR A 516 -20.62 -25.02 1.38
CA THR A 516 -21.66 -24.34 0.59
C THR A 516 -21.01 -23.28 -0.28
N SER A 517 -20.96 -23.55 -1.59
CA SER A 517 -20.32 -22.67 -2.55
C SER A 517 -21.32 -21.73 -3.23
N TYR A 518 -20.99 -20.44 -3.30
CA TYR A 518 -21.69 -19.49 -4.17
C TYR A 518 -21.08 -19.43 -5.58
N THR A 519 -19.91 -20.03 -5.76
CA THR A 519 -19.13 -20.01 -7.01
C THR A 519 -19.32 -21.28 -7.86
N GLY A 520 -20.03 -22.29 -7.37
CA GLY A 520 -20.08 -23.62 -7.98
C GLY A 520 -18.80 -24.45 -7.82
N LEU A 521 -17.73 -23.87 -7.23
CA LEU A 521 -16.49 -24.59 -6.93
C LEU A 521 -16.57 -25.31 -5.60
N THR A 522 -15.93 -26.48 -5.50
CA THR A 522 -15.82 -27.25 -4.24
C THR A 522 -14.37 -27.25 -3.75
N LEU A 523 -14.16 -26.82 -2.50
CA LEU A 523 -12.84 -26.80 -1.87
C LEU A 523 -12.46 -28.16 -1.31
N PHE A 524 -11.16 -28.45 -1.35
CA PHE A 524 -10.57 -29.46 -0.48
C PHE A 524 -9.97 -28.77 0.74
N LEU A 525 -10.60 -28.96 1.89
CA LEU A 525 -10.25 -28.25 3.12
C LEU A 525 -8.95 -28.77 3.77
N ASP A 526 -8.61 -30.04 3.53
CA ASP A 526 -7.46 -30.76 4.07
C ASP A 526 -6.18 -30.61 3.24
N ARG A 527 -6.31 -30.19 1.99
CA ARG A 527 -5.19 -30.06 1.04
C ARG A 527 -4.40 -28.78 1.25
N LEU A 528 -3.26 -28.68 0.56
CA LEU A 528 -2.22 -27.69 0.85
C LEU A 528 -1.80 -27.76 2.32
N PRO A 529 -1.10 -28.85 2.73
CA PRO A 529 -0.60 -28.94 4.08
C PRO A 529 0.27 -27.73 4.40
N ALA A 530 0.11 -27.19 5.60
CA ALA A 530 0.71 -25.94 6.01
C ALA A 530 0.93 -25.91 7.53
N THR A 531 1.95 -25.18 7.93
CA THR A 531 2.25 -24.83 9.32
C THR A 531 1.43 -23.60 9.71
N GLU A 532 0.96 -23.58 10.95
CA GLU A 532 0.34 -22.39 11.53
C GLU A 532 1.28 -21.17 11.43
N PRO A 533 0.81 -20.00 10.96
CA PRO A 533 1.67 -18.85 10.68
C PRO A 533 2.52 -18.34 11.86
N ASN A 534 2.00 -18.36 13.08
CA ASN A 534 2.75 -17.93 14.27
C ASN A 534 3.91 -18.90 14.57
N LYS A 535 3.63 -20.22 14.52
CA LYS A 535 4.66 -21.25 14.68
C LYS A 535 5.74 -21.16 13.61
N LEU A 536 5.35 -20.95 12.35
CA LEU A 536 6.29 -20.79 11.24
C LEU A 536 7.24 -19.61 11.49
N LYS A 537 6.72 -18.47 11.96
CA LYS A 537 7.52 -17.26 12.22
C LYS A 537 8.37 -17.38 13.49
N GLU A 538 7.80 -17.83 14.59
CA GLU A 538 8.44 -17.75 15.90
C GLU A 538 9.34 -18.95 16.19
N VAL A 539 8.88 -20.16 15.87
CA VAL A 539 9.60 -21.41 16.18
C VAL A 539 10.51 -21.79 15.01
N TYR A 540 9.97 -21.85 13.80
CA TYR A 540 10.74 -22.27 12.62
C TYR A 540 11.49 -21.14 11.92
N LYS A 541 11.34 -19.88 12.36
CA LYS A 541 12.04 -18.72 11.81
C LYS A 541 11.94 -18.64 10.27
N GLU A 542 10.73 -18.90 9.77
CA GLU A 542 10.34 -18.94 8.35
C GLU A 542 10.80 -20.17 7.54
N ASP A 543 11.39 -21.19 8.15
CA ASP A 543 11.71 -22.44 7.47
C ASP A 543 10.43 -23.17 7.01
N GLU A 544 10.26 -23.30 5.70
CA GLU A 544 9.09 -23.92 5.06
C GLU A 544 9.21 -25.44 5.15
N LYS A 545 8.18 -26.10 5.69
CA LYS A 545 8.10 -27.57 5.81
C LYS A 545 7.14 -28.18 4.82
N PHE A 546 6.04 -27.48 4.56
CA PHE A 546 4.96 -27.96 3.71
C PHE A 546 4.69 -27.01 2.54
N LEU A 547 4.02 -27.53 1.51
CA LEU A 547 3.74 -26.75 0.31
C LEU A 547 2.88 -25.50 0.58
N GLY A 548 1.96 -25.56 1.54
CA GLY A 548 1.13 -24.42 1.92
C GLY A 548 1.87 -23.33 2.70
N ASP A 549 3.09 -23.61 3.21
CA ASP A 549 3.98 -22.55 3.73
C ASP A 549 4.52 -21.69 2.57
N ARG A 550 4.67 -22.31 1.40
CA ARG A 550 5.21 -21.73 0.17
C ARG A 550 4.14 -21.08 -0.70
N ILE A 551 3.02 -21.77 -0.90
CA ILE A 551 1.90 -21.33 -1.74
C ILE A 551 0.76 -20.86 -0.85
N LEU A 552 0.55 -19.55 -0.81
CA LEU A 552 -0.52 -18.92 -0.04
C LEU A 552 -1.73 -18.66 -0.94
N VAL A 553 -2.86 -19.29 -0.61
CA VAL A 553 -4.08 -19.25 -1.42
C VAL A 553 -5.18 -18.47 -0.70
N GLY A 554 -5.87 -17.57 -1.42
CA GLY A 554 -6.96 -16.74 -0.91
C GLY A 554 -8.37 -17.31 -1.13
N ASN A 555 -8.50 -18.37 -1.93
CA ASN A 555 -9.75 -19.02 -2.33
C ASN A 555 -10.81 -18.04 -2.84
N ASN A 556 -10.39 -17.09 -3.67
CA ASN A 556 -11.26 -16.12 -4.35
C ASN A 556 -11.96 -15.14 -3.39
N LEU A 557 -11.34 -14.83 -2.25
CA LEU A 557 -11.76 -13.69 -1.42
C LEU A 557 -11.44 -12.37 -2.13
N PRO A 558 -12.40 -11.42 -2.21
CA PRO A 558 -12.14 -10.10 -2.78
C PRO A 558 -11.11 -9.32 -1.94
N ALA A 559 -10.60 -8.21 -2.49
CA ALA A 559 -9.63 -7.35 -1.79
C ALA A 559 -10.19 -6.80 -0.47
N LEU A 560 -11.49 -6.49 -0.45
CA LEU A 560 -12.27 -6.12 0.72
C LEU A 560 -13.52 -7.01 0.79
N TRP A 561 -13.63 -7.85 1.81
CA TRP A 561 -14.82 -8.66 2.04
C TRP A 561 -15.63 -8.10 3.21
N TYR A 562 -16.94 -8.37 3.23
CA TYR A 562 -17.81 -7.85 4.28
C TYR A 562 -17.78 -8.79 5.50
N ASP A 563 -17.43 -8.30 6.68
CA ASP A 563 -17.62 -8.97 7.95
C ASP A 563 -18.90 -8.39 8.60
N PRO A 564 -19.92 -9.21 8.93
CA PRO A 564 -21.11 -8.75 9.61
C PRO A 564 -20.84 -7.96 10.89
N THR A 565 -19.72 -8.23 11.57
CA THR A 565 -19.33 -7.60 12.84
C THR A 565 -18.59 -6.28 12.61
N ASN A 566 -17.60 -6.30 11.70
CA ASN A 566 -16.61 -5.22 11.55
C ASN A 566 -16.79 -4.38 10.26
N GLY A 567 -17.76 -4.70 9.41
CA GLY A 567 -17.93 -4.05 8.10
C GLY A 567 -16.91 -4.55 7.07
N PHE A 568 -16.46 -3.70 6.16
CA PHE A 568 -15.48 -4.13 5.15
C PHE A 568 -14.09 -4.31 5.75
N VAL A 569 -13.54 -5.50 5.56
CA VAL A 569 -12.24 -5.92 6.08
C VAL A 569 -11.34 -6.41 4.95
N GLY A 570 -10.02 -6.23 5.11
CA GLY A 570 -9.02 -6.54 4.08
C GLY A 570 -8.01 -7.59 4.52
N ARG A 571 -6.79 -7.53 3.97
CA ARG A 571 -5.71 -8.52 4.14
C ARG A 571 -5.30 -8.81 5.59
N LYS A 572 -5.48 -7.85 6.50
CA LYS A 572 -5.11 -8.00 7.92
C LYS A 572 -6.11 -8.87 8.69
N THR A 573 -7.33 -9.03 8.19
CA THR A 573 -8.38 -9.79 8.87
C THR A 573 -8.45 -11.21 8.33
N SER A 574 -8.39 -12.17 9.25
CA SER A 574 -8.50 -13.59 8.96
C SER A 574 -9.96 -14.03 8.89
N GLN A 575 -10.30 -14.85 7.89
CA GLN A 575 -11.55 -15.58 7.81
C GLN A 575 -11.30 -17.03 8.23
N GLU A 576 -11.98 -17.50 9.27
CA GLU A 576 -11.91 -18.90 9.70
C GLU A 576 -12.40 -19.85 8.58
N VAL A 577 -11.78 -21.02 8.47
CA VAL A 577 -12.25 -22.09 7.58
C VAL A 577 -13.20 -23.00 8.36
N LEU A 578 -14.45 -23.06 7.93
CA LEU A 578 -15.50 -23.86 8.57
C LEU A 578 -15.95 -25.03 7.67
N PRO A 579 -16.46 -26.14 8.24
CA PRO A 579 -16.63 -26.40 9.68
C PRO A 579 -15.31 -26.74 10.40
N LYS A 580 -15.21 -26.41 11.69
CA LYS A 580 -14.08 -26.81 12.55
C LYS A 580 -14.08 -28.34 12.73
N SER A 581 -13.12 -29.00 12.11
CA SER A 581 -12.99 -30.47 12.08
C SER A 581 -11.54 -30.84 11.75
N ASN A 582 -11.18 -32.12 11.86
CA ASN A 582 -9.79 -32.58 11.60
C ASN A 582 -9.32 -32.23 10.17
N SER A 583 -10.22 -32.09 9.19
CA SER A 583 -9.86 -31.68 7.83
C SER A 583 -9.61 -30.17 7.67
N THR A 584 -9.93 -29.36 8.68
CA THR A 584 -9.68 -27.91 8.70
C THR A 584 -8.60 -27.50 9.69
N GLU A 585 -7.80 -28.46 10.19
CA GLU A 585 -6.67 -28.18 11.07
C GLU A 585 -5.38 -27.92 10.29
N TRP A 586 -4.51 -27.04 10.81
CA TRP A 586 -3.14 -26.90 10.33
C TRP A 586 -2.42 -28.23 10.47
N THR A 587 -1.53 -28.54 9.52
CA THR A 587 -0.74 -29.79 9.58
C THR A 587 0.24 -29.78 10.75
N ASP A 588 0.69 -28.58 11.14
CA ASP A 588 1.54 -28.37 12.30
C ASP A 588 1.16 -27.05 12.99
N TYR A 589 0.75 -27.10 14.26
CA TYR A 589 0.27 -25.96 15.05
C TYR A 589 0.98 -25.86 16.40
N LEU A 590 0.98 -24.67 17.00
CA LEU A 590 1.65 -24.40 18.27
C LEU A 590 0.80 -24.89 19.44
N ASP A 591 -0.48 -24.50 19.44
CA ASP A 591 -1.42 -24.71 20.53
C ASP A 591 -2.75 -25.25 20.00
N GLU A 592 -3.43 -26.08 20.81
CA GLU A 592 -4.76 -26.63 20.49
C GLU A 592 -5.82 -25.55 20.23
N GLU A 593 -5.66 -24.35 20.82
CA GLU A 593 -6.55 -23.21 20.60
C GLU A 593 -6.46 -22.65 19.17
N ASN A 594 -5.28 -22.74 18.54
CA ASN A 594 -4.99 -22.18 17.22
C ASN A 594 -4.87 -23.23 16.12
N LYS A 595 -5.33 -24.47 16.39
CA LYS A 595 -5.18 -25.59 15.45
C LYS A 595 -6.00 -25.43 14.17
N TYR A 596 -7.08 -24.66 14.18
CA TYR A 596 -7.94 -24.49 13.01
C TYR A 596 -7.40 -23.47 12.00
N ARG A 597 -7.55 -23.80 10.72
CA ARG A 597 -7.09 -22.96 9.61
C ARG A 597 -7.93 -21.72 9.47
N TYR A 598 -7.27 -20.67 9.01
CA TYR A 598 -7.89 -19.46 8.52
C TYR A 598 -7.24 -19.05 7.20
N ARG A 599 -7.93 -18.19 6.45
CA ARG A 599 -7.44 -17.61 5.21
C ARG A 599 -7.59 -16.09 5.25
N ASN A 600 -6.68 -15.41 4.58
CA ASN A 600 -6.74 -13.96 4.40
C ASN A 600 -6.90 -13.69 2.91
N THR A 601 -7.51 -12.56 2.56
CA THR A 601 -7.48 -12.12 1.17
C THR A 601 -6.03 -11.99 0.69
N ARG A 602 -5.76 -12.60 -0.46
CA ARG A 602 -4.46 -12.58 -1.14
C ARG A 602 -4.48 -11.67 -2.37
N ILE A 603 -5.63 -11.04 -2.65
CA ILE A 603 -5.76 -10.06 -3.71
C ILE A 603 -5.11 -8.77 -3.24
N GLU A 604 -4.13 -8.31 -4.00
CA GLU A 604 -3.60 -6.96 -3.86
C GLU A 604 -4.18 -6.16 -5.00
N GLN A 605 -4.77 -5.00 -4.71
CA GLN A 605 -5.20 -4.14 -5.79
C GLN A 605 -3.96 -3.66 -6.55
N LEU A 606 -3.70 -4.25 -7.71
CA LEU A 606 -2.89 -3.61 -8.72
C LEU A 606 -3.70 -2.37 -9.11
N VAL A 607 -3.13 -1.18 -8.89
CA VAL A 607 -3.85 0.10 -9.00
C VAL A 607 -4.72 0.10 -10.24
N SER A 608 -6.01 0.43 -10.07
CA SER A 608 -7.02 0.33 -11.13
C SER A 608 -6.52 0.93 -12.44
N LEU A 609 -6.53 0.12 -13.48
CA LEU A 609 -6.16 0.49 -14.85
C LEU A 609 -7.35 1.10 -15.60
N GLU A 610 -8.46 1.36 -14.92
CA GLU A 610 -9.67 1.92 -15.51
C GLU A 610 -9.40 3.34 -16.02
N GLY A 611 -9.76 3.58 -17.28
CA GLY A 611 -9.36 4.77 -18.03
C GLY A 611 -7.96 4.66 -18.64
N ALA A 612 -6.96 4.21 -17.87
CA ALA A 612 -5.53 4.22 -18.23
C ALA A 612 -5.13 3.40 -19.48
N THR A 613 -5.95 2.43 -19.90
CA THR A 613 -5.71 1.64 -21.13
C THR A 613 -6.15 2.36 -22.41
N LYS A 614 -6.90 3.47 -22.27
CA LYS A 614 -7.29 4.32 -23.40
C LYS A 614 -6.07 5.05 -23.97
N ARG A 615 -6.21 5.50 -25.21
CA ARG A 615 -5.18 6.31 -25.89
C ARG A 615 -4.96 7.62 -25.14
N ASN A 616 -3.71 8.07 -25.08
CA ASN A 616 -3.17 9.26 -24.40
C ASN A 616 -3.29 9.28 -22.88
N ASP A 617 -3.60 8.14 -22.25
CA ASP A 617 -3.76 8.03 -20.79
C ASP A 617 -2.46 7.54 -20.13
N PHE A 618 -2.49 7.28 -18.82
CA PHE A 618 -1.36 7.02 -17.94
C PHE A 618 -0.25 6.14 -18.55
N PHE A 619 -0.58 4.98 -19.14
CA PHE A 619 0.44 4.08 -19.66
C PHE A 619 1.20 4.65 -20.85
N GLU A 620 0.53 5.44 -21.69
CA GLU A 620 1.19 6.10 -22.80
C GLU A 620 2.13 7.19 -22.29
N GLN A 621 1.67 8.01 -21.34
CA GLN A 621 2.47 9.08 -20.74
C GLN A 621 3.70 8.53 -20.01
N GLN A 622 3.53 7.47 -19.22
CA GLN A 622 4.62 6.81 -18.52
C GLN A 622 5.58 6.06 -19.47
N ALA A 623 5.10 5.59 -20.63
CA ALA A 623 5.97 4.98 -21.63
C ALA A 623 6.80 6.00 -22.43
N VAL A 624 6.36 7.27 -22.54
CA VAL A 624 7.17 8.38 -23.08
C VAL A 624 8.29 8.78 -22.10
N GLU A 625 8.02 8.69 -20.79
CA GLU A 625 8.94 9.15 -19.76
C GLU A 625 10.26 8.39 -19.82
N THR A 626 11.38 9.11 -19.85
CA THR A 626 12.71 8.47 -19.92
C THR A 626 13.13 8.05 -18.51
N PRO A 627 13.42 6.75 -18.27
CA PRO A 627 13.88 6.29 -16.97
C PRO A 627 15.22 6.95 -16.64
N LYS A 628 15.33 7.52 -15.45
CA LYS A 628 16.56 8.15 -14.94
C LYS A 628 17.47 7.10 -14.29
N ASN A 629 16.88 6.06 -13.72
CA ASN A 629 17.56 4.91 -13.12
C ASN A 629 17.12 3.59 -13.79
N PRO A 630 17.98 2.55 -13.80
CA PRO A 630 17.63 1.21 -14.34
C PRO A 630 16.46 0.51 -13.63
N LEU A 631 16.01 1.02 -12.49
CA LEU A 631 14.92 0.48 -11.69
C LEU A 631 13.65 1.34 -11.76
N ASP A 632 13.67 2.41 -12.55
CA ASP A 632 12.47 3.21 -12.78
C ASP A 632 11.51 2.40 -13.68
N ASN A 633 10.25 2.27 -13.25
CA ASN A 633 9.21 1.54 -13.99
C ASN A 633 8.57 2.41 -15.09
N VAL A 634 9.34 3.31 -15.69
CA VAL A 634 8.89 4.26 -16.72
C VAL A 634 9.72 4.10 -17.98
N GLY A 635 9.17 4.53 -19.10
CA GLY A 635 9.70 4.24 -20.42
C GLY A 635 9.21 2.90 -20.94
N GLY A 636 9.18 2.76 -22.27
CA GLY A 636 8.90 1.48 -22.90
C GLY A 636 8.12 1.58 -24.19
N MET A 637 7.45 0.48 -24.50
CA MET A 637 6.84 0.20 -25.79
C MET A 637 5.44 -0.36 -25.58
N ARG A 638 4.44 0.18 -26.29
CA ARG A 638 3.10 -0.42 -26.32
C ARG A 638 3.04 -1.42 -27.45
N VAL A 639 2.64 -2.64 -27.10
CA VAL A 639 2.34 -3.69 -28.05
C VAL A 639 0.83 -3.88 -28.06
N VAL A 640 0.19 -3.61 -29.19
CA VAL A 640 -1.23 -3.89 -29.40
C VAL A 640 -1.35 -5.21 -30.15
N THR A 641 -1.67 -6.28 -29.43
CA THR A 641 -1.91 -7.62 -30.01
C THR A 641 -3.40 -7.83 -30.25
N GLY A 642 -3.80 -8.38 -31.41
CA GLY A 642 -5.16 -8.90 -31.62
C GLY A 642 -6.00 -8.27 -32.72
N ALA A 643 -5.43 -7.47 -33.64
CA ALA A 643 -6.17 -7.04 -34.83
C ALA A 643 -6.21 -8.18 -35.86
N GLY A 644 -7.38 -8.74 -36.14
CA GLY A 644 -7.59 -9.79 -37.16
C GLY A 644 -8.10 -9.24 -38.49
N ILE A 645 -7.65 -9.82 -39.62
CA ILE A 645 -8.20 -9.57 -40.97
C ILE A 645 -9.05 -10.78 -41.36
N TYR A 646 -10.30 -10.55 -41.75
CA TYR A 646 -11.25 -11.59 -42.16
C TYR A 646 -11.60 -11.47 -43.66
N ILE A 647 -12.00 -12.57 -44.31
CA ILE A 647 -12.43 -12.60 -45.72
C ILE A 647 -13.75 -11.80 -45.88
N ASP A 648 -13.75 -10.77 -46.75
CA ASP A 648 -14.90 -9.86 -46.93
C ASP A 648 -16.02 -10.39 -47.85
N GLY A 649 -15.80 -11.52 -48.52
CA GLY A 649 -16.80 -12.17 -49.38
C GLY A 649 -16.99 -11.55 -50.77
N SER A 650 -16.05 -10.76 -51.30
CA SER A 650 -16.09 -10.20 -52.66
C SER A 650 -15.84 -11.24 -53.79
N THR A 651 -16.03 -10.83 -55.05
CA THR A 651 -16.24 -11.65 -56.28
C THR A 651 -15.30 -12.83 -56.53
N ASN A 652 -14.09 -12.82 -55.97
CA ASN A 652 -13.15 -13.95 -56.07
C ASN A 652 -13.39 -15.05 -55.01
N TYR A 653 -14.26 -14.81 -54.00
CA TYR A 653 -14.61 -15.69 -52.89
C TYR A 653 -16.09 -15.54 -52.47
N PRO A 654 -17.06 -15.93 -53.32
CA PRO A 654 -18.48 -15.67 -53.08
C PRO A 654 -19.09 -16.46 -51.91
N ARG A 655 -20.01 -15.81 -51.19
CA ARG A 655 -20.69 -16.32 -50.00
C ARG A 655 -22.00 -17.03 -50.39
N ASN A 656 -22.06 -18.34 -50.15
CA ASN A 656 -23.25 -19.21 -50.29
C ASN A 656 -24.02 -19.15 -51.63
N SER A 657 -23.39 -19.51 -52.76
CA SER A 657 -24.10 -19.78 -54.01
C SER A 657 -24.02 -21.26 -54.44
N ILE A 658 -25.18 -21.87 -54.65
CA ILE A 658 -25.32 -23.17 -55.33
C ILE A 658 -25.11 -22.90 -56.84
N ALA A 659 -23.91 -23.12 -57.38
CA ALA A 659 -23.67 -23.60 -58.75
C ALA A 659 -22.17 -23.72 -59.14
N THR A 660 -21.76 -24.97 -59.41
CA THR A 660 -20.93 -25.46 -60.55
C THR A 660 -19.48 -25.02 -60.85
N SER A 661 -18.70 -24.38 -59.96
CA SER A 661 -17.25 -24.17 -60.22
C SER A 661 -16.32 -24.35 -58.99
N PRO A 662 -15.04 -24.75 -59.14
CA PRO A 662 -14.17 -25.22 -58.05
C PRO A 662 -13.47 -24.09 -57.27
N SER A 663 -14.16 -22.98 -57.02
CA SER A 663 -13.60 -21.84 -56.27
C SER A 663 -13.74 -22.03 -54.75
N PRO A 664 -12.82 -21.50 -53.92
CA PRO A 664 -12.91 -21.61 -52.45
C PRO A 664 -14.16 -20.89 -51.91
N ARG A 665 -14.86 -21.50 -50.95
CA ARG A 665 -16.15 -21.02 -50.42
C ARG A 665 -16.02 -20.43 -49.01
N ALA A 666 -16.77 -19.37 -48.72
CA ALA A 666 -17.05 -18.90 -47.35
C ALA A 666 -18.31 -19.60 -46.80
N ALA A 667 -18.27 -20.10 -45.57
CA ALA A 667 -19.30 -21.02 -45.02
C ALA A 667 -20.51 -20.34 -44.33
N LEU A 668 -20.55 -19.00 -44.21
CA LEU A 668 -21.54 -18.27 -43.39
C LEU A 668 -22.33 -17.22 -44.19
N THR A 669 -23.52 -16.76 -43.74
CA THR A 669 -24.28 -15.63 -44.34
C THR A 669 -23.74 -14.25 -43.93
N ALA A 670 -24.01 -13.19 -44.72
CA ALA A 670 -23.57 -11.83 -44.39
C ALA A 670 -24.41 -11.20 -43.25
N PRO A 671 -23.81 -10.41 -42.33
CA PRO A 671 -24.54 -9.76 -41.23
C PRO A 671 -25.29 -8.50 -41.70
N TYR A 672 -26.46 -8.19 -41.13
CA TYR A 672 -27.35 -7.06 -41.50
C TYR A 672 -27.86 -6.25 -40.30
N TRP A 673 -28.34 -5.02 -40.54
CA TRP A 673 -28.90 -4.10 -39.53
C TRP A 673 -30.30 -4.54 -39.07
N ASP A 674 -30.58 -4.47 -37.76
CA ASP A 674 -31.95 -4.64 -37.26
C ASP A 674 -32.74 -3.34 -37.42
N THR A 675 -33.62 -3.30 -38.41
CA THR A 675 -34.37 -2.10 -38.81
C THR A 675 -35.47 -1.67 -37.83
N ASN A 676 -35.74 -2.49 -36.81
CA ASN A 676 -36.64 -2.12 -35.71
C ASN A 676 -35.94 -1.21 -34.68
N PHE A 677 -34.60 -1.21 -34.67
CA PHE A 677 -33.77 -0.56 -33.67
C PHE A 677 -32.83 0.51 -34.29
N VAL A 678 -32.20 0.19 -35.42
CA VAL A 678 -31.32 1.10 -36.16
C VAL A 678 -32.03 1.62 -37.40
N ASP A 679 -32.15 2.94 -37.50
CA ASP A 679 -32.66 3.63 -38.67
C ASP A 679 -31.54 3.98 -39.65
N THR A 680 -31.52 3.20 -40.73
CA THR A 680 -30.58 3.33 -41.82
C THR A 680 -30.86 4.53 -42.75
N THR A 681 -32.02 5.17 -42.65
CA THR A 681 -32.36 6.38 -43.43
C THR A 681 -32.14 7.69 -42.67
N ASN A 682 -31.94 7.64 -41.35
CA ASN A 682 -31.75 8.79 -40.44
C ASN A 682 -32.95 9.76 -40.44
N THR A 683 -34.16 9.23 -40.46
CA THR A 683 -35.43 9.97 -40.65
C THR A 683 -36.42 9.79 -39.51
N ASP A 684 -36.40 8.64 -38.84
CA ASP A 684 -37.29 8.32 -37.74
C ASP A 684 -36.63 8.82 -36.44
N PRO A 685 -37.15 9.89 -35.80
CA PRO A 685 -36.61 10.40 -34.55
C PRO A 685 -36.83 9.44 -33.37
N ASN A 686 -37.59 8.35 -33.55
CA ASN A 686 -37.76 7.28 -32.57
C ASN A 686 -36.77 6.10 -32.75
N ARG A 687 -35.77 6.20 -33.66
CA ARG A 687 -34.78 5.13 -33.93
C ARG A 687 -33.35 5.68 -33.97
N VAL A 688 -32.36 4.82 -33.67
CA VAL A 688 -30.94 5.22 -33.64
C VAL A 688 -30.42 5.40 -35.05
N TRP A 689 -29.86 6.58 -35.33
CA TRP A 689 -29.34 6.90 -36.64
C TRP A 689 -27.92 6.37 -36.86
N VAL A 690 -27.61 5.99 -38.09
CA VAL A 690 -26.31 5.41 -38.49
C VAL A 690 -25.17 6.42 -38.39
N ASN A 691 -25.44 7.71 -38.59
CA ASN A 691 -24.48 8.79 -38.42
C ASN A 691 -24.02 9.01 -36.95
N SER A 692 -24.83 8.61 -35.97
CA SER A 692 -24.50 8.66 -34.52
C SER A 692 -23.51 7.59 -34.03
N LEU A 693 -23.25 6.55 -34.81
CA LEU A 693 -22.42 5.39 -34.41
C LEU A 693 -20.96 5.47 -34.90
N ASN A 694 -20.59 6.61 -35.49
CA ASN A 694 -19.22 6.96 -35.78
C ASN A 694 -18.63 7.63 -34.53
N PHE A 695 -17.64 7.04 -33.85
CA PHE A 695 -17.07 7.65 -32.64
C PHE A 695 -16.38 8.99 -33.02
N ASN A 696 -17.17 10.04 -32.85
CA ASN A 696 -16.99 11.45 -33.20
C ASN A 696 -17.06 11.80 -34.69
N ASN A 697 -18.07 11.29 -35.37
CA ASN A 697 -18.65 11.91 -36.58
C ASN A 697 -17.84 11.75 -37.87
N ASN A 698 -16.94 10.77 -37.96
CA ASN A 698 -16.41 10.41 -39.27
C ASN A 698 -17.38 9.48 -40.00
N THR A 699 -18.21 10.07 -40.86
CA THR A 699 -19.15 9.41 -41.78
C THR A 699 -18.47 8.83 -43.02
N ALA A 700 -17.20 9.15 -43.29
CA ALA A 700 -16.44 8.57 -44.39
C ALA A 700 -15.73 7.22 -44.05
N LYS A 701 -15.91 6.61 -42.86
CA LYS A 701 -15.58 5.17 -42.64
C LYS A 701 -16.63 4.50 -41.73
N PRO A 702 -17.56 3.70 -42.26
CA PRO A 702 -18.67 3.13 -41.50
C PRO A 702 -18.22 2.08 -40.46
N PRO A 703 -19.04 1.81 -39.42
CA PRO A 703 -18.73 0.83 -38.38
C PRO A 703 -18.60 -0.60 -38.96
N ILE A 704 -17.63 -1.37 -38.45
CA ILE A 704 -17.38 -2.76 -38.87
C ILE A 704 -18.43 -3.66 -38.22
N ILE A 705 -19.21 -4.34 -39.05
CA ILE A 705 -20.18 -5.36 -38.63
C ILE A 705 -19.46 -6.71 -38.64
N THR A 706 -19.31 -7.34 -37.46
CA THR A 706 -18.56 -8.60 -37.28
C THR A 706 -19.48 -9.77 -36.93
N TRP A 707 -19.08 -10.98 -37.30
CA TRP A 707 -19.67 -12.22 -36.80
C TRP A 707 -19.21 -12.49 -35.37
N SER A 708 -19.97 -13.28 -34.59
CA SER A 708 -19.58 -13.64 -33.23
C SER A 708 -18.36 -14.56 -33.22
N ASP A 709 -17.56 -14.51 -32.16
CA ASP A 709 -16.28 -15.24 -31.96
C ASP A 709 -16.40 -16.78 -31.89
N SER A 710 -17.61 -17.33 -32.09
CA SER A 710 -17.97 -18.73 -31.86
C SER A 710 -18.32 -19.51 -33.13
N MET A 711 -18.02 -18.98 -34.32
CA MET A 711 -18.46 -19.62 -35.57
C MET A 711 -17.54 -20.79 -35.98
N SER A 712 -18.13 -21.85 -36.55
CA SER A 712 -17.39 -23.06 -36.95
C SER A 712 -16.30 -22.74 -37.98
N MET A 713 -15.07 -23.21 -37.74
CA MET A 713 -13.84 -22.94 -38.53
C MET A 713 -13.74 -23.75 -39.84
N GLY A 714 -14.91 -24.08 -40.41
CA GLY A 714 -15.10 -25.03 -41.50
C GLY A 714 -16.20 -26.03 -41.16
N ASP A 715 -16.76 -26.65 -42.19
CA ASP A 715 -17.66 -27.80 -42.05
C ASP A 715 -16.84 -29.07 -42.34
N PRO A 716 -16.66 -29.98 -41.37
CA PRO A 716 -15.87 -31.20 -41.57
C PRO A 716 -16.46 -32.12 -42.64
N ASN A 717 -17.72 -31.93 -43.03
CA ASN A 717 -18.39 -32.73 -44.06
C ASN A 717 -18.25 -32.13 -45.47
N VAL A 718 -17.61 -30.96 -45.61
CA VAL A 718 -17.43 -30.28 -46.90
C VAL A 718 -15.94 -30.20 -47.27
N PRO A 719 -15.47 -31.02 -48.22
CA PRO A 719 -14.10 -30.92 -48.72
C PRO A 719 -13.82 -29.51 -49.28
N ASN A 720 -12.67 -28.93 -48.92
CA ASN A 720 -12.20 -27.58 -49.30
C ASN A 720 -12.86 -26.37 -48.59
N SER A 721 -13.50 -26.54 -47.42
CA SER A 721 -13.85 -25.39 -46.57
C SER A 721 -12.61 -24.78 -45.89
N ARG A 722 -12.45 -23.45 -45.94
CA ARG A 722 -11.40 -22.69 -45.23
C ARG A 722 -12.06 -21.77 -44.20
N GLY A 723 -11.40 -21.47 -43.09
CA GLY A 723 -11.87 -20.51 -42.10
C GLY A 723 -11.70 -19.05 -42.58
N ASP A 724 -12.63 -18.16 -42.20
CA ASP A 724 -12.68 -16.78 -42.69
C ASP A 724 -11.60 -15.85 -42.09
N LEU A 725 -10.75 -16.30 -41.14
CA LEU A 725 -9.64 -15.53 -40.55
C LEU A 725 -8.35 -15.68 -41.38
N LEU A 726 -7.84 -14.59 -41.96
CA LEU A 726 -6.67 -14.58 -42.86
C LEU A 726 -5.36 -14.13 -42.20
N MET A 727 -5.39 -13.23 -41.21
CA MET A 727 -4.17 -12.68 -40.59
C MET A 727 -4.41 -12.16 -39.17
N ARG A 728 -3.40 -12.27 -38.30
CA ARG A 728 -3.32 -11.60 -37.00
C ARG A 728 -2.16 -10.60 -37.00
N ALA A 729 -2.45 -9.32 -36.78
CA ALA A 729 -1.45 -8.27 -36.73
C ALA A 729 -1.23 -7.78 -35.30
N THR A 730 0.04 -7.56 -34.98
CA THR A 730 0.50 -6.90 -33.75
C THR A 730 1.19 -5.60 -34.14
N ALA A 731 0.71 -4.47 -33.63
CA ALA A 731 1.34 -3.17 -33.86
C ALA A 731 2.15 -2.75 -32.64
N VAL A 732 3.38 -2.31 -32.89
CA VAL A 732 4.36 -1.93 -31.88
C VAL A 732 4.59 -0.42 -31.96
N TYR A 733 4.32 0.27 -30.87
CA TYR A 733 4.48 1.71 -30.73
C TYR A 733 5.57 2.02 -29.71
N HIS A 734 6.47 2.92 -30.06
CA HIS A 734 7.46 3.44 -29.13
C HIS A 734 7.24 4.93 -28.96
N TYR A 735 7.04 5.31 -27.70
CA TYR A 735 6.51 6.62 -27.36
C TYR A 735 7.56 7.74 -27.38
N LYS A 736 8.84 7.38 -27.36
CA LYS A 736 9.96 8.34 -27.46
C LYS A 736 10.07 8.99 -28.84
N ASP A 737 9.68 8.28 -29.90
CA ASP A 737 9.98 8.70 -31.27
C ASP A 737 8.87 9.54 -31.92
N ASN A 738 7.62 9.45 -31.45
CA ASN A 738 6.47 10.21 -31.97
C ASN A 738 5.28 10.22 -30.97
N SER A 739 5.38 10.97 -29.86
CA SER A 739 4.26 11.08 -28.90
C SER A 739 3.09 11.89 -29.46
N GLY A 740 1.85 11.37 -29.41
CA GLY A 740 0.63 12.13 -29.75
C GLY A 740 -0.46 11.31 -30.46
N LYS A 741 -1.58 11.97 -30.80
CA LYS A 741 -2.73 11.32 -31.48
C LYS A 741 -2.35 10.67 -32.83
N ASP A 742 -1.35 11.22 -33.51
CA ASP A 742 -0.88 10.81 -34.85
C ASP A 742 0.35 9.88 -34.82
N GLN A 743 0.61 9.20 -33.69
CA GLN A 743 1.75 8.30 -33.54
C GLN A 743 1.73 7.16 -34.59
N LYS A 744 2.84 7.03 -35.31
CA LYS A 744 3.09 5.92 -36.24
C LYS A 744 3.71 4.73 -35.49
N PRO A 745 3.27 3.48 -35.77
CA PRO A 745 3.91 2.30 -35.20
C PRO A 745 5.35 2.20 -35.71
N MET A 746 6.29 1.82 -34.83
CA MET A 746 7.68 1.57 -35.22
C MET A 746 7.86 0.23 -35.91
N ALA A 747 7.01 -0.74 -35.59
CA ALA A 747 6.98 -2.04 -36.25
C ALA A 747 5.55 -2.58 -36.26
N CYS A 748 5.17 -3.20 -37.37
CA CYS A 748 3.98 -4.02 -37.47
C CYS A 748 4.45 -5.46 -37.63
N VAL A 749 4.26 -6.29 -36.61
CA VAL A 749 4.55 -7.71 -36.68
C VAL A 749 3.27 -8.42 -37.11
N SER A 750 3.24 -8.83 -38.37
CA SER A 750 2.23 -9.73 -38.88
C SER A 750 2.69 -11.16 -38.67
N SER A 751 1.93 -11.96 -37.91
CA SER A 751 2.01 -13.41 -38.02
C SER A 751 1.04 -13.82 -39.12
N TYR A 752 1.57 -13.97 -40.34
CA TYR A 752 0.86 -14.60 -41.44
C TYR A 752 0.69 -16.08 -41.11
N TYR A 753 -0.56 -16.52 -40.92
CA TYR A 753 -0.92 -17.92 -40.76
C TYR A 753 -1.70 -18.33 -42.02
N ASP A 754 -1.10 -19.16 -42.87
CA ASP A 754 -1.80 -19.77 -44.02
C ASP A 754 -2.44 -21.08 -43.57
N PRO A 755 -3.78 -21.16 -43.43
CA PRO A 755 -4.44 -22.42 -43.17
C PRO A 755 -4.59 -23.17 -44.51
N THR A 756 -3.51 -23.81 -44.99
CA THR A 756 -3.63 -24.85 -46.00
C THR A 756 -3.94 -26.19 -45.31
N ASN A 757 -5.04 -26.80 -45.77
CA ASN A 757 -5.80 -28.00 -45.34
C ASN A 757 -5.26 -29.00 -44.29
N ALA A 758 -6.16 -29.85 -43.78
CA ALA A 758 -5.90 -30.84 -42.72
C ALA A 758 -4.73 -31.83 -42.99
N ASN A 759 -4.27 -31.96 -44.24
CA ASN A 759 -3.15 -32.83 -44.61
C ASN A 759 -1.77 -32.16 -44.52
N THR A 760 -1.67 -30.82 -44.50
CA THR A 760 -0.40 -30.09 -44.39
C THR A 760 -0.05 -29.68 -42.96
N ALA A 761 -0.97 -29.79 -42.01
CA ALA A 761 -0.76 -29.49 -40.59
C ALA A 761 -0.02 -30.60 -39.80
N THR A 762 0.32 -31.73 -40.43
CA THR A 762 0.95 -32.90 -39.80
C THR A 762 2.39 -33.19 -40.25
N LYS A 763 3.12 -32.18 -40.74
CA LYS A 763 4.59 -32.27 -40.94
C LYS A 763 5.35 -31.35 -40.02
#